data_AF-A0A348NHY3-F1
#
_entry.id   AF-A0A348NHY3-F1
#
_cell.length_a   1.000
_cell.length_b   1.000
_cell.length_c   1.000
_cell.angle_alpha   90.00
_cell.angle_beta   90.00
_cell.angle_gamma   90.00
#
_symmetry.space_group_name_H-M   'P 1'
#
loop_
_entity.id
_entity.type
_entity.pdbx_description
1 polymer ?
#
loop_
_entity_poly.entity_id
_entity_poly.type
_entity_poly.pdbx_seq_one_letter_code
_entity_poly.pdbx_strand_id
1 'polypeptide(L)'
;MKTIGTKRLILRDWRLADAADLYAYASTASVGPAAGWAPHQAIEESEKIIRHFIAEDDVWAIEERVSGCVIGSVGLHLRAKLAGEPAVELGYVLSPDWEGRGLMTEACKAVLAHAFLDRNVEEVYVAHFDGNDKSRRVIQKLGFFAQDEIMYQTASYGEQRSIRYRMTRLEYLENGRNANMVKWNLDRLYKGFSDPSFAEDLKRLDLAVTRVNALAPSLHGYAAVEQTIVGYLEASVALATVADRLFAFASLTESVETTNQEAVKHLNALRLKFTETTGTDTLFKKWLGGIPAFEKVLASAAPIIQEHAFMLREIIQNGKYDLDEKTEMLVAKLRQSGSNAWDRLQSLLTANVAVDYEGSPITLSQVRNLAYDKNPDVRRKAYLAELDSYRKIETPVAFALNGIKGEVNTLCEERGYASPLDQALIQSRMSRATLDAMLLAMNEALPVFRKYLRRKGELLGHPHGLPFYDLFAPMGGITRTYTIPEANAYVLKNFKSFNDRLFQMADKAFKTGWIDYTPRPGKVGGAFCSNIHSIGESRVMTNFDGSFGDIITVSHELGHAYHGECIFGESILNSNYTMPVAETASTFCETIVNKAALREATSMDEKLFLLESSIQDYTQVIVDILSRFLFESAVFDGRKTTVFDENELKNMMLDAQKKTYGDGLDPDLLHPYMWLCKSHYYSGTLSFYNFPYAFGLLFAKGLYARYLKDKPAFVAIYDDLLAATGRSTVEDAAKVAGIDVTDPAFWRQSLSLLGEDIELFLKLTE
;
A
#
# COMPACT_ATOMS: atom_id res chain seq x y z
N MET A 1 -24.91 19.66 27.63
CA MET A 1 -23.93 19.38 26.53
C MET A 1 -23.20 18.06 26.77
N LYS A 2 -22.41 17.55 25.82
CA LYS A 2 -21.52 16.38 26.05
C LYS A 2 -20.29 16.82 26.86
N THR A 3 -19.91 16.06 27.89
CA THR A 3 -18.62 16.28 28.59
C THR A 3 -17.45 15.85 27.68
N ILE A 4 -16.46 16.71 27.50
CA ILE A 4 -15.31 16.47 26.61
C ILE A 4 -14.02 16.45 27.42
N GLY A 5 -13.32 15.31 27.43
CA GLY A 5 -12.02 15.18 28.06
C GLY A 5 -10.89 15.50 27.08
N THR A 6 -9.93 16.32 27.51
CA THR A 6 -8.67 16.55 26.79
C THR A 6 -7.49 16.05 27.63
N LYS A 7 -6.25 16.24 27.15
CA LYS A 7 -5.03 15.86 27.88
C LYS A 7 -4.94 16.53 29.25
N ARG A 8 -5.27 17.82 29.33
CA ARG A 8 -5.12 18.64 30.55
C ARG A 8 -6.44 19.13 31.13
N LEU A 9 -7.53 19.08 30.36
CA LEU A 9 -8.80 19.73 30.71
C LEU A 9 -9.96 18.73 30.70
N ILE A 10 -11.00 19.09 31.43
CA ILE A 10 -12.34 18.51 31.34
C ILE A 10 -13.29 19.66 31.02
N LEU A 11 -13.91 19.60 29.84
CA LEU A 11 -14.97 20.53 29.44
C LEU A 11 -16.30 19.91 29.84
N ARG A 12 -16.97 20.52 30.81
CA ARG A 12 -18.20 19.96 31.42
C ARG A 12 -19.26 21.03 31.64
N ASP A 13 -20.47 20.59 31.97
CA ASP A 13 -21.53 21.50 32.37
C ASP A 13 -21.16 22.29 33.64
N TRP A 14 -21.65 23.52 33.72
CA TRP A 14 -21.49 24.41 34.87
C TRP A 14 -22.26 23.91 36.08
N ARG A 15 -21.72 24.17 37.28
CA ARG A 15 -22.34 23.87 38.57
C ARG A 15 -22.38 25.15 39.40
N LEU A 16 -23.40 25.32 40.24
CA LEU A 16 -23.47 26.48 41.15
C LEU A 16 -22.25 26.56 42.09
N ALA A 17 -21.64 25.43 42.43
CA ALA A 17 -20.41 25.39 43.23
C ALA A 17 -19.20 26.05 42.52
N ASP A 18 -19.23 26.20 41.20
CA ASP A 18 -18.15 26.84 40.41
C ASP A 18 -18.19 28.39 40.53
N ALA A 19 -19.12 28.96 41.29
CA ALA A 19 -19.30 30.41 41.40
C ALA A 19 -18.06 31.14 41.97
N ALA A 20 -17.35 30.51 42.91
CA ALA A 20 -16.12 31.06 43.47
C ALA A 20 -15.01 31.14 42.41
N ASP A 21 -14.86 30.08 41.62
CA ASP A 21 -13.87 30.01 40.54
C ASP A 21 -14.19 31.02 39.42
N LEU A 22 -15.45 31.10 38.99
CA LEU A 22 -15.90 32.09 38.02
C LEU A 22 -15.66 33.52 38.53
N TYR A 23 -16.04 33.81 39.77
CA TYR A 23 -15.84 35.13 40.37
C TYR A 23 -14.35 35.50 40.44
N ALA A 24 -13.48 34.54 40.77
CA ALA A 24 -12.04 34.79 40.91
C ALA A 24 -11.44 35.39 39.64
N TYR A 25 -11.75 34.84 38.46
CA TYR A 25 -11.24 35.41 37.21
C TYR A 25 -12.14 36.52 36.64
N ALA A 26 -13.46 36.46 36.83
CA ALA A 26 -14.39 37.44 36.25
C ALA A 26 -14.38 38.79 36.97
N SER A 27 -13.95 38.85 38.23
CA SER A 27 -13.72 40.11 38.96
C SER A 27 -12.44 40.84 38.52
N THR A 28 -11.56 40.18 37.76
CA THR A 28 -10.32 40.79 37.28
C THR A 28 -10.62 41.85 36.21
N ALA A 29 -10.08 43.06 36.40
CA ALA A 29 -10.37 44.23 35.56
C ALA A 29 -10.06 44.05 34.06
N SER A 30 -9.22 43.09 33.67
CA SER A 30 -8.82 42.84 32.28
C SER A 30 -9.66 41.77 31.57
N VAL A 31 -10.39 40.92 32.31
CA VAL A 31 -11.02 39.72 31.73
C VAL A 31 -12.35 40.07 31.07
N GLY A 32 -13.28 40.63 31.85
CA GLY A 32 -14.59 41.01 31.35
C GLY A 32 -14.55 41.99 30.17
N PRO A 33 -13.82 43.12 30.27
CA PRO A 33 -13.75 44.09 29.18
C PRO A 33 -13.20 43.52 27.87
N ALA A 34 -12.28 42.53 27.95
CA ALA A 34 -11.75 41.87 26.76
C ALA A 34 -12.76 40.92 26.07
N ALA A 35 -13.85 40.58 26.76
CA ALA A 35 -14.95 39.73 26.30
C ALA A 35 -16.32 40.45 26.23
N GLY A 36 -16.36 41.75 26.53
CA GLY A 36 -17.53 42.62 26.30
C GLY A 36 -18.50 42.77 27.48
N TRP A 37 -18.11 42.40 28.70
CA TRP A 37 -18.93 42.51 29.91
C TRP A 37 -18.16 43.13 31.09
N ALA A 38 -18.86 43.76 32.03
CA ALA A 38 -18.23 44.44 33.16
C ALA A 38 -17.64 43.43 34.17
N PRO A 39 -16.48 43.70 34.80
CA PRO A 39 -15.94 42.84 35.84
C PRO A 39 -16.96 42.58 36.96
N HIS A 40 -17.09 41.31 37.37
CA HIS A 40 -18.07 40.93 38.39
C HIS A 40 -17.76 41.62 39.72
N GLN A 41 -18.77 42.21 40.35
CA GLN A 41 -18.60 42.96 41.59
C GLN A 41 -18.79 42.07 42.83
N ALA A 42 -19.61 41.03 42.73
CA ALA A 42 -19.87 40.09 43.82
C ALA A 42 -20.08 38.64 43.31
N ILE A 43 -19.90 37.65 44.20
CA ILE A 43 -20.02 36.23 43.84
C ILE A 43 -21.45 35.87 43.41
N GLU A 44 -22.45 36.55 43.95
CA GLU A 44 -23.87 36.39 43.61
C GLU A 44 -24.16 36.75 42.14
N GLU A 45 -23.32 37.59 41.53
CA GLU A 45 -23.37 37.88 40.10
C GLU A 45 -22.89 36.68 39.27
N SER A 46 -21.76 36.07 39.66
CA SER A 46 -21.27 34.83 39.06
C SER A 46 -22.30 33.70 39.16
N GLU A 47 -22.98 33.55 40.30
CA GLU A 47 -24.05 32.57 40.45
C GLU A 47 -25.20 32.79 39.45
N LYS A 48 -25.60 34.04 39.21
CA LYS A 48 -26.63 34.37 38.22
C LYS A 48 -26.19 34.01 36.81
N ILE A 49 -24.94 34.31 36.45
CA ILE A 49 -24.37 33.95 35.14
C ILE A 49 -24.28 32.44 34.97
N ILE A 50 -23.87 31.69 36.00
CA ILE A 50 -23.86 30.23 35.97
C ILE A 50 -25.26 29.67 35.73
N ARG A 51 -26.29 30.21 36.40
CA ARG A 51 -27.68 29.80 36.14
C ARG A 51 -28.09 30.02 34.69
N HIS A 52 -27.60 31.09 34.07
CA HIS A 52 -27.83 31.36 32.66
C HIS A 52 -27.14 30.34 31.75
N PHE A 53 -25.85 30.06 31.97
CA PHE A 53 -25.12 29.03 31.22
C PHE A 53 -25.75 27.63 31.35
N ILE A 54 -26.24 27.28 32.53
CA ILE A 54 -26.97 26.02 32.74
C ILE A 54 -28.29 26.00 31.97
N ALA A 55 -28.98 27.13 31.86
CA ALA A 55 -30.26 27.22 31.18
C ALA A 55 -30.13 27.21 29.64
N GLU A 56 -29.08 27.84 29.09
CA GLU A 56 -28.84 27.90 27.64
C GLU A 56 -28.20 26.62 27.08
N ASP A 57 -27.47 25.87 27.92
CA ASP A 57 -26.81 24.61 27.57
C ASP A 57 -25.88 24.70 26.32
N ASP A 58 -25.13 25.80 26.21
CA ASP A 58 -24.22 26.05 25.09
C ASP A 58 -22.79 26.51 25.49
N VAL A 59 -22.53 26.65 26.79
CA VAL A 59 -21.21 27.00 27.37
C VAL A 59 -20.68 25.91 28.31
N TRP A 60 -19.49 25.38 28.02
CA TRP A 60 -18.74 24.51 28.92
C TRP A 60 -17.93 25.30 29.94
N ALA A 61 -17.88 24.79 31.17
CA ALA A 61 -16.85 25.12 32.15
C ALA A 61 -15.56 24.39 31.79
N ILE A 62 -14.43 25.10 31.81
CA ILE A 62 -13.10 24.54 31.58
C ILE A 62 -12.50 24.17 32.94
N GLU A 63 -12.55 22.91 33.33
CA GLU A 63 -11.90 22.41 34.54
C GLU A 63 -10.48 21.91 34.23
N GLU A 64 -9.50 22.34 35.02
CA GLU A 64 -8.12 21.85 34.90
C GLU A 64 -7.91 20.61 35.77
N ARG A 65 -7.43 19.52 35.15
CA ARG A 65 -7.48 18.18 35.74
C ARG A 65 -6.70 18.03 37.05
N VAL A 66 -5.62 18.79 37.25
CA VAL A 66 -4.74 18.60 38.42
C VAL A 66 -5.26 19.35 39.63
N SER A 67 -5.67 20.60 39.42
CA SER A 67 -6.22 21.48 40.46
C SER A 67 -7.69 21.21 40.77
N GLY A 68 -8.45 20.71 39.80
CA GLY A 68 -9.90 20.54 39.89
C GLY A 68 -10.68 21.86 39.82
N CYS A 69 -10.01 22.99 39.62
CA CYS A 69 -10.64 24.32 39.55
C CYS A 69 -11.16 24.61 38.14
N VAL A 70 -12.22 25.41 38.06
CA VAL A 70 -12.69 26.00 36.80
C VAL A 70 -11.84 27.21 36.45
N ILE A 71 -11.18 27.15 35.30
CA ILE A 71 -10.18 28.15 34.89
C ILE A 71 -10.65 29.02 33.71
N GLY A 72 -11.88 28.82 33.24
CA GLY A 72 -12.44 29.58 32.12
C GLY A 72 -13.70 28.95 31.55
N SER A 73 -14.15 29.50 30.42
CA SER A 73 -15.33 29.04 29.67
C SER A 73 -15.05 28.96 28.18
N VAL A 74 -15.74 28.05 27.50
CA VAL A 74 -15.79 27.96 26.02
C VAL A 74 -17.19 27.53 25.61
N GLY A 75 -17.76 28.13 24.57
CA GLY A 75 -19.12 27.86 24.13
C GLY A 75 -19.32 27.96 22.63
N LEU A 76 -20.40 27.34 22.15
CA LEU A 76 -20.87 27.40 20.76
C LEU A 76 -22.26 28.02 20.73
N HIS A 77 -22.31 29.32 20.52
CA HIS A 77 -23.55 30.09 20.59
C HIS A 77 -24.28 30.06 19.26
N LEU A 78 -25.54 29.66 19.28
CA LEU A 78 -26.43 29.79 18.12
C LEU A 78 -26.93 31.23 18.04
N ARG A 79 -26.41 32.00 17.09
CA ARG A 79 -26.87 33.38 16.88
C ARG A 79 -27.86 33.44 15.73
N ALA A 80 -28.93 34.20 15.93
CA ALA A 80 -29.87 34.49 14.87
C ALA A 80 -29.23 35.45 13.86
N LYS A 81 -29.11 34.98 12.61
CA LYS A 81 -28.91 35.75 11.37
C LYS A 81 -27.76 36.77 11.38
N LEU A 82 -26.61 36.33 10.88
CA LEU A 82 -25.67 37.21 10.16
C LEU A 82 -25.97 37.06 8.67
N ALA A 83 -26.33 38.16 8.00
CA ALA A 83 -26.66 38.19 6.56
C ALA A 83 -27.79 37.26 6.07
N GLY A 84 -28.60 36.68 6.96
CA GLY A 84 -29.79 35.88 6.60
C GLY A 84 -29.71 34.40 6.93
N GLU A 85 -28.56 33.87 7.36
CA GLU A 85 -28.37 32.45 7.70
C GLU A 85 -28.06 32.22 9.20
N PRO A 86 -28.44 31.07 9.79
CA PRO A 86 -28.09 30.72 11.15
C PRO A 86 -26.57 30.49 11.29
N ALA A 87 -25.92 31.19 12.23
CA ALA A 87 -24.48 31.15 12.43
C ALA A 87 -24.14 30.61 13.83
N VAL A 88 -23.15 29.70 13.89
CA VAL A 88 -22.58 29.20 15.16
C VAL A 88 -21.34 30.02 15.50
N GLU A 89 -21.33 30.67 16.67
CA GLU A 89 -20.22 31.47 17.14
C GLU A 89 -19.46 30.77 18.27
N LEU A 90 -18.14 30.63 18.12
CA LEU A 90 -17.24 30.15 19.16
C LEU A 90 -16.86 31.33 20.07
N GLY A 91 -17.28 31.26 21.33
CA GLY A 91 -16.91 32.21 22.38
C GLY A 91 -16.04 31.55 23.45
N TYR A 92 -15.08 32.28 24.02
CA TYR A 92 -14.26 31.76 25.12
C TYR A 92 -13.62 32.83 26.00
N VAL A 93 -13.35 32.47 27.25
CA VAL A 93 -12.63 33.28 28.25
C VAL A 93 -11.73 32.37 29.08
N LEU A 94 -10.50 32.83 29.39
CA LEU A 94 -9.57 32.12 30.26
C LEU A 94 -9.13 33.02 31.42
N SER A 95 -8.96 32.43 32.59
CA SER A 95 -8.33 33.09 33.73
C SER A 95 -6.89 33.53 33.41
N PRO A 96 -6.48 34.77 33.77
CA PRO A 96 -5.13 35.29 33.54
C PRO A 96 -4.02 34.40 34.10
N ASP A 97 -4.24 33.73 35.22
CA ASP A 97 -3.24 32.86 35.88
C ASP A 97 -2.87 31.62 35.03
N TRP A 98 -3.71 31.30 34.06
CA TRP A 98 -3.62 30.10 33.23
C TRP A 98 -3.28 30.41 31.76
N GLU A 99 -3.11 31.68 31.42
CA GLU A 99 -2.71 32.12 30.09
C GLU A 99 -1.27 31.68 29.73
N GLY A 100 -0.94 31.73 28.43
CA GLY A 100 0.40 31.39 27.94
C GLY A 100 0.74 29.89 27.92
N ARG A 101 -0.09 29.03 28.51
CA ARG A 101 0.12 27.56 28.59
C ARG A 101 -0.52 26.75 27.44
N GLY A 102 -1.17 27.45 26.51
CA GLY A 102 -1.87 26.83 25.37
C GLY A 102 -3.19 26.13 25.72
N LEU A 103 -3.72 26.33 26.93
CA LEU A 103 -4.92 25.64 27.43
C LEU A 103 -6.18 26.06 26.65
N MET A 104 -6.35 27.35 26.35
CA MET A 104 -7.51 27.79 25.56
C MET A 104 -7.49 27.22 24.14
N THR A 105 -6.32 27.16 23.48
CA THR A 105 -6.20 26.51 22.17
C THR A 105 -6.58 25.03 22.24
N GLU A 106 -6.19 24.32 23.31
CA GLU A 106 -6.59 22.93 23.53
C GLU A 106 -8.10 22.78 23.71
N ALA A 107 -8.73 23.63 24.53
CA ALA A 107 -10.18 23.63 24.73
C ALA A 107 -10.95 23.89 23.44
N CYS A 108 -10.59 24.96 22.70
CA CYS A 108 -11.24 25.31 21.44
C CYS A 108 -11.06 24.22 20.37
N LYS A 109 -9.90 23.55 20.29
CA LYS A 109 -9.72 22.41 19.35
C LYS A 109 -10.71 21.28 19.64
N ALA A 110 -10.93 20.95 20.91
CA ALA A 110 -11.85 19.91 21.32
C ALA A 110 -13.31 20.29 21.00
N VAL A 111 -13.69 21.55 21.22
CA VAL A 111 -15.02 22.07 20.89
C VAL A 111 -15.26 22.12 19.39
N LEU A 112 -14.26 22.53 18.58
CA LEU A 112 -14.38 22.52 17.12
C LEU A 112 -14.47 21.10 16.56
N ALA A 113 -13.73 20.14 17.13
CA ALA A 113 -13.88 18.73 16.77
C ALA A 113 -15.31 18.25 17.06
N HIS A 114 -15.87 18.62 18.22
CA HIS A 114 -17.26 18.29 18.53
C HIS A 114 -18.25 18.98 17.56
N ALA A 115 -18.05 20.25 17.23
CA ALA A 115 -18.90 20.98 16.28
C ALA A 115 -18.88 20.34 14.88
N PHE A 116 -17.69 20.14 14.32
CA PHE A 116 -17.51 19.70 12.95
C PHE A 116 -17.63 18.18 12.78
N LEU A 117 -17.22 17.36 13.74
CA LEU A 117 -17.20 15.90 13.56
C LEU A 117 -18.43 15.23 14.17
N ASP A 118 -18.84 15.64 15.38
CA ASP A 118 -19.96 15.01 16.07
C ASP A 118 -21.31 15.64 15.67
N ARG A 119 -21.39 16.97 15.56
CA ARG A 119 -22.65 17.72 15.34
C ARG A 119 -22.93 18.12 13.89
N ASN A 120 -21.98 17.89 13.00
CA ASN A 120 -22.05 18.29 11.60
C ASN A 120 -22.41 19.77 11.35
N VAL A 121 -21.85 20.67 12.16
CA VAL A 121 -21.94 22.11 11.89
C VAL A 121 -21.19 22.43 10.60
N GLU A 122 -21.82 23.11 9.64
CA GLU A 122 -21.19 23.46 8.36
C GLU A 122 -20.16 24.58 8.50
N GLU A 123 -20.39 25.51 9.43
CA GLU A 123 -19.59 26.72 9.58
C GLU A 123 -19.58 27.25 11.01
N VAL A 124 -18.40 27.69 11.47
CA VAL A 124 -18.19 28.33 12.77
C VAL A 124 -17.51 29.69 12.57
N TYR A 125 -17.97 30.69 13.31
CA TYR A 125 -17.38 32.03 13.38
C TYR A 125 -16.72 32.27 14.73
N VAL A 126 -15.71 33.14 14.75
CA VAL A 126 -15.11 33.66 15.99
C VAL A 126 -14.64 35.08 15.75
N ALA A 127 -14.75 35.95 16.76
CA ALA A 127 -14.29 37.32 16.68
C ALA A 127 -13.45 37.71 17.90
N HIS A 128 -12.64 38.75 17.74
CA HIS A 128 -12.00 39.42 18.86
C HIS A 128 -12.07 40.95 18.69
N PHE A 129 -12.10 41.69 19.81
CA PHE A 129 -11.98 43.14 19.78
C PHE A 129 -10.61 43.58 19.26
N ASP A 130 -10.59 44.72 18.57
CA ASP A 130 -9.34 45.36 18.14
C ASP A 130 -8.42 45.58 19.35
N GLY A 131 -7.13 45.23 19.21
CA GLY A 131 -6.15 45.22 20.30
C GLY A 131 -6.12 43.97 21.20
N ASN A 132 -7.06 43.02 21.10
CA ASN A 132 -7.00 41.74 21.84
C ASN A 132 -6.09 40.71 21.15
N ASP A 133 -4.78 40.97 21.19
CA ASP A 133 -3.75 40.13 20.55
C ASP A 133 -3.71 38.69 21.07
N LYS A 134 -4.12 38.47 22.33
CA LYS A 134 -4.15 37.12 22.93
C LYS A 134 -5.21 36.27 22.25
N SER A 135 -6.42 36.79 22.09
CA SER A 135 -7.50 36.09 21.38
C SER A 135 -7.15 35.90 19.90
N ARG A 136 -6.62 36.93 19.23
CA ARG A 136 -6.13 36.83 17.84
C ARG A 136 -5.17 35.64 17.63
N ARG A 137 -4.19 35.47 18.53
CA ARG A 137 -3.24 34.35 18.45
C ARG A 137 -3.88 32.98 18.67
N VAL A 138 -4.90 32.88 19.51
CA VAL A 138 -5.65 31.62 19.69
C VAL A 138 -6.38 31.27 18.39
N ILE A 139 -7.11 32.22 17.80
CA ILE A 139 -7.84 32.06 16.55
C ILE A 139 -6.93 31.62 15.40
N GLN A 140 -5.77 32.28 15.26
CA GLN A 140 -4.76 31.91 14.25
C GLN A 140 -4.22 30.49 14.45
N LYS A 141 -3.94 30.07 15.70
CA LYS A 141 -3.47 28.71 16.02
C LYS A 141 -4.52 27.62 15.77
N LEU A 142 -5.79 28.01 15.73
CA LEU A 142 -6.89 27.11 15.37
C LEU A 142 -7.03 26.95 13.86
N GLY A 143 -6.39 27.81 13.04
CA GLY A 143 -6.42 27.74 11.59
C GLY A 143 -7.54 28.54 10.93
N PHE A 144 -8.13 29.51 11.64
CA PHE A 144 -9.18 30.38 11.12
C PHE A 144 -8.60 31.48 10.21
N PHE A 145 -9.37 31.86 9.17
CA PHE A 145 -9.02 32.96 8.26
C PHE A 145 -9.84 34.21 8.58
N ALA A 146 -9.19 35.37 8.55
CA ALA A 146 -9.85 36.67 8.74
C ALA A 146 -10.79 36.93 7.56
N GLN A 147 -12.02 37.37 7.86
CA GLN A 147 -13.02 37.68 6.85
C GLN A 147 -13.16 39.19 6.71
N ASP A 148 -13.61 39.85 7.79
CA ASP A 148 -14.02 41.23 7.78
C ASP A 148 -13.93 41.89 9.16
N GLU A 149 -13.93 43.21 9.15
CA GLU A 149 -14.09 44.01 10.36
C GLU A 149 -15.58 44.28 10.60
N ILE A 150 -16.03 44.08 11.83
CA ILE A 150 -17.41 44.28 12.24
C ILE A 150 -17.48 45.21 13.46
N MET A 151 -18.60 45.91 13.61
CA MET A 151 -18.94 46.59 14.86
C MET A 151 -19.77 45.64 15.72
N TYR A 152 -19.26 45.31 16.90
CA TYR A 152 -19.87 44.35 17.81
C TYR A 152 -20.53 45.09 18.97
N GLN A 153 -21.84 44.94 19.13
CA GLN A 153 -22.57 45.57 20.23
C GLN A 153 -22.33 44.80 21.53
N THR A 154 -21.75 45.47 22.52
CA THR A 154 -21.56 44.91 23.87
C THR A 154 -22.63 45.42 24.82
N ALA A 155 -22.98 44.61 25.83
CA ALA A 155 -23.97 45.01 26.83
C ALA A 155 -23.46 46.12 27.75
N SER A 156 -22.14 46.18 28.00
CA SER A 156 -21.54 47.09 28.98
C SER A 156 -20.75 48.26 28.38
N TYR A 157 -20.33 48.18 27.11
CA TYR A 157 -19.36 49.12 26.52
C TYR A 157 -19.75 49.65 25.13
N GLY A 158 -21.02 49.50 24.72
CA GLY A 158 -21.50 49.96 23.40
C GLY A 158 -20.88 49.20 22.23
N GLU A 159 -20.82 49.84 21.06
CA GLU A 159 -20.22 49.25 19.86
C GLU A 159 -18.68 49.21 19.95
N GLN A 160 -18.11 48.03 19.75
CA GLN A 160 -16.67 47.79 19.75
C GLN A 160 -16.22 47.25 18.39
N ARG A 161 -15.17 47.85 17.82
CA ARG A 161 -14.59 47.36 16.57
C ARG A 161 -13.96 45.98 16.81
N SER A 162 -14.31 45.02 15.96
CA SER A 162 -13.89 43.63 16.08
C SER A 162 -13.45 43.06 14.74
N ILE A 163 -12.52 42.11 14.77
CA ILE A 163 -12.12 41.36 13.59
C ILE A 163 -12.79 39.99 13.68
N ARG A 164 -13.54 39.63 12.63
CA ARG A 164 -14.25 38.35 12.54
C ARG A 164 -13.51 37.38 11.63
N TYR A 165 -13.57 36.12 12.03
CA TYR A 165 -12.98 34.98 11.35
C TYR A 165 -14.03 33.90 11.14
N ARG A 166 -13.79 33.05 10.14
CA ARG A 166 -14.70 31.99 9.71
C ARG A 166 -13.91 30.72 9.39
N MET A 167 -14.52 29.58 9.65
CA MET A 167 -14.03 28.27 9.24
C MET A 167 -15.22 27.38 8.88
N THR A 168 -15.15 26.77 7.71
CA THR A 168 -16.09 25.74 7.28
C THR A 168 -15.64 24.36 7.74
N ARG A 169 -16.58 23.42 7.77
CA ARG A 169 -16.29 22.00 7.97
C ARG A 169 -15.29 21.48 6.93
N LEU A 170 -15.46 21.85 5.66
CA LEU A 170 -14.56 21.41 4.59
C LEU A 170 -13.13 21.92 4.85
N GLU A 171 -12.95 23.21 5.13
CA GLU A 171 -11.65 23.80 5.49
C GLU A 171 -11.07 23.16 6.77
N TYR A 172 -11.89 22.83 7.77
CA TYR A 172 -11.43 22.14 8.98
C TYR A 172 -10.88 20.74 8.64
N LEU A 173 -11.59 19.98 7.81
CA LEU A 173 -11.17 18.65 7.34
C LEU A 173 -9.92 18.75 6.45
N GLU A 174 -9.84 19.77 5.60
CA GLU A 174 -8.69 20.04 4.72
C GLU A 174 -7.47 20.54 5.48
N ASN A 175 -7.61 21.41 6.47
CA ASN A 175 -6.51 21.87 7.33
C ASN A 175 -5.96 20.73 8.19
N GLY A 176 -6.82 19.82 8.65
CA GLY A 176 -6.41 18.56 9.28
C GLY A 176 -5.64 17.63 8.34
N ARG A 177 -5.94 17.66 7.03
CA ARG A 177 -5.21 16.92 5.98
C ARG A 177 -3.89 17.62 5.57
N ASN A 178 -3.89 18.95 5.45
CA ASN A 178 -2.75 19.74 4.99
C ASN A 178 -1.65 19.92 6.04
N ALA A 179 -1.99 20.02 7.33
CA ALA A 179 -1.01 20.01 8.41
C ALA A 179 -0.30 18.64 8.59
N ASN A 180 -0.81 17.59 7.92
CA ASN A 180 -0.31 16.21 7.96
C ASN A 180 0.19 15.70 6.59
N MET A 181 0.37 16.57 5.58
CA MET A 181 0.95 16.16 4.30
C MET A 181 2.46 15.92 4.43
N VAL A 182 2.84 14.72 4.85
CA VAL A 182 4.23 14.25 4.85
C VAL A 182 4.55 13.72 3.45
N LYS A 183 5.22 14.54 2.65
CA LYS A 183 5.75 14.19 1.32
C LYS A 183 7.18 13.69 1.45
N TRP A 184 7.61 12.83 0.53
CA TRP A 184 9.02 12.50 0.43
C TRP A 184 9.86 13.68 -0.06
N ASN A 185 11.18 13.55 0.07
CA ASN A 185 12.16 14.47 -0.49
C ASN A 185 12.97 13.77 -1.60
N LEU A 186 13.00 14.38 -2.78
CA LEU A 186 13.73 13.89 -3.95
C LEU A 186 15.03 14.66 -4.24
N ASP A 187 15.43 15.62 -3.41
CA ASP A 187 16.60 16.50 -3.61
C ASP A 187 17.93 15.73 -3.65
N ARG A 188 18.01 14.54 -3.04
CA ARG A 188 19.18 13.66 -3.20
C ARG A 188 19.34 13.15 -4.63
N LEU A 189 18.23 13.03 -5.37
CA LEU A 189 18.25 12.81 -6.81
C LEU A 189 18.50 14.14 -7.50
N TYR A 190 17.53 15.05 -7.47
CA TYR A 190 17.59 16.38 -8.10
C TYR A 190 16.61 17.33 -7.40
N LYS A 191 16.89 18.63 -7.38
CA LYS A 191 16.00 19.65 -6.80
C LYS A 191 14.78 19.98 -7.68
N GLY A 192 14.75 19.47 -8.91
CA GLY A 192 13.76 19.78 -9.94
C GLY A 192 14.27 19.41 -11.34
N PHE A 193 13.41 19.41 -12.34
CA PHE A 193 13.82 19.16 -13.75
C PHE A 193 14.72 20.26 -14.32
N SER A 194 14.75 21.44 -13.70
CA SER A 194 15.67 22.54 -14.03
C SER A 194 17.00 22.49 -13.28
N ASP A 195 17.23 21.47 -12.43
CA ASP A 195 18.50 21.30 -11.72
C ASP A 195 19.64 21.07 -12.73
N PRO A 196 20.74 21.86 -12.68
CA PRO A 196 21.89 21.66 -13.58
C PRO A 196 22.45 20.24 -13.56
N SER A 197 22.36 19.54 -12.42
CA SER A 197 22.81 18.14 -12.32
C SER A 197 21.89 17.17 -13.07
N PHE A 198 20.58 17.45 -13.17
CA PHE A 198 19.65 16.67 -13.99
C PHE A 198 20.00 16.80 -15.47
N ALA A 199 20.23 18.04 -15.93
CA ALA A 199 20.64 18.31 -17.30
C ALA A 199 22.00 17.69 -17.64
N GLU A 200 22.94 17.63 -16.69
CA GLU A 200 24.22 16.98 -16.88
C GLU A 200 24.11 15.46 -16.94
N ASP A 201 23.27 14.85 -16.09
CA ASP A 201 23.04 13.40 -16.13
C ASP A 201 22.31 12.97 -17.42
N LEU A 202 21.45 13.81 -18.00
CA LEU A 202 20.89 13.57 -19.35
C LEU A 202 21.99 13.48 -20.42
N LYS A 203 23.01 14.34 -20.36
CA LYS A 203 24.17 14.25 -21.28
C LYS A 203 25.01 13.01 -21.00
N ARG A 204 25.19 12.65 -19.73
CA ARG A 204 25.89 11.41 -19.36
C ARG A 204 25.14 10.17 -19.85
N LEU A 205 23.81 10.20 -19.83
CA LEU A 205 22.98 9.15 -20.42
C LEU A 205 23.25 9.04 -21.93
N ASP A 206 23.27 10.15 -22.67
CA ASP A 206 23.59 10.13 -24.10
C ASP A 206 25.01 9.56 -24.38
N LEU A 207 26.00 9.94 -23.55
CA LEU A 207 27.35 9.40 -23.65
C LEU A 207 27.41 7.90 -23.31
N ALA A 208 26.67 7.45 -22.30
CA ALA A 208 26.61 6.05 -21.90
C ALA A 208 25.94 5.19 -22.99
N VAL A 209 24.84 5.66 -23.57
CA VAL A 209 24.19 5.03 -24.73
C VAL A 209 25.17 4.94 -25.90
N THR A 210 25.89 6.03 -26.18
CA THR A 210 26.93 6.04 -27.24
C THR A 210 28.04 5.03 -26.95
N ARG A 211 28.50 4.93 -25.70
CA ARG A 211 29.53 3.98 -25.29
C ARG A 211 29.08 2.53 -25.46
N VAL A 212 27.84 2.20 -25.07
CA VAL A 212 27.27 0.87 -25.31
C VAL A 212 27.27 0.59 -26.81
N ASN A 213 26.70 1.48 -27.62
CA ASN A 213 26.60 1.27 -29.07
C ASN A 213 27.95 1.21 -29.80
N ALA A 214 28.99 1.88 -29.28
CA ALA A 214 30.34 1.79 -29.83
C ALA A 214 30.96 0.39 -29.69
N LEU A 215 30.38 -0.50 -28.88
CA LEU A 215 30.84 -1.89 -28.73
C LEU A 215 30.38 -2.79 -29.87
N ALA A 216 29.35 -2.41 -30.64
CA ALA A 216 28.76 -3.26 -31.68
C ALA A 216 29.80 -3.88 -32.65
N PRO A 217 30.81 -3.14 -33.15
CA PRO A 217 31.83 -3.72 -34.03
C PRO A 217 32.69 -4.81 -33.36
N SER A 218 32.84 -4.78 -32.03
CA SER A 218 33.61 -5.76 -31.25
C SER A 218 32.84 -7.05 -30.96
N LEU A 219 31.54 -7.08 -31.29
CA LEU A 219 30.65 -8.25 -31.14
C LEU A 219 30.67 -9.14 -32.40
N HIS A 220 31.73 -9.01 -33.21
CA HIS A 220 31.99 -9.83 -34.39
C HIS A 220 33.27 -10.66 -34.18
N GLY A 221 33.12 -11.99 -34.09
CA GLY A 221 34.24 -12.91 -33.85
C GLY A 221 34.68 -12.97 -32.38
N TYR A 222 35.68 -13.81 -32.07
CA TYR A 222 36.04 -14.18 -30.69
C TYR A 222 37.52 -13.94 -30.34
N ALA A 223 38.16 -12.94 -30.96
CA ALA A 223 39.60 -12.70 -30.77
C ALA A 223 39.95 -12.07 -29.41
N ALA A 224 39.02 -11.29 -28.82
CA ALA A 224 39.24 -10.55 -27.56
C ALA A 224 38.03 -10.72 -26.60
N VAL A 225 37.59 -11.96 -26.41
CA VAL A 225 36.35 -12.29 -25.68
C VAL A 225 36.30 -11.63 -24.31
N GLU A 226 37.34 -11.78 -23.50
CA GLU A 226 37.37 -11.23 -22.14
C GLU A 226 37.25 -9.71 -22.15
N GLN A 227 38.03 -9.02 -22.98
CA GLN A 227 38.01 -7.55 -23.09
C GLN A 227 36.66 -7.04 -23.59
N THR A 228 36.02 -7.75 -24.54
CA THR A 228 34.70 -7.40 -25.04
C THR A 228 33.63 -7.52 -23.95
N ILE A 229 33.65 -8.59 -23.15
CA ILE A 229 32.71 -8.76 -22.02
C ILE A 229 32.93 -7.67 -20.97
N VAL A 230 34.20 -7.40 -20.59
CA VAL A 230 34.53 -6.33 -19.63
C VAL A 230 34.00 -4.99 -20.14
N GLY A 231 34.30 -4.63 -21.39
CA GLY A 231 33.85 -3.37 -21.99
C GLY A 231 32.32 -3.23 -22.01
N TYR A 232 31.59 -4.32 -22.28
CA TYR A 232 30.13 -4.34 -22.21
C TYR A 232 29.62 -4.16 -20.80
N LEU A 233 30.12 -4.93 -19.82
CA LEU A 233 29.69 -4.83 -18.43
C LEU A 233 29.93 -3.43 -17.86
N GLU A 234 31.11 -2.84 -18.09
CA GLU A 234 31.41 -1.47 -17.64
C GLU A 234 30.48 -0.43 -18.27
N ALA A 235 30.22 -0.54 -19.58
CA ALA A 235 29.31 0.38 -20.28
C ALA A 235 27.87 0.23 -19.77
N SER A 236 27.42 -1.00 -19.53
CA SER A 236 26.08 -1.31 -19.01
C SER A 236 25.90 -0.86 -17.56
N VAL A 237 26.91 -1.02 -16.69
CA VAL A 237 26.89 -0.48 -15.31
C VAL A 237 26.80 1.04 -15.34
N ALA A 238 27.61 1.71 -16.16
CA ALA A 238 27.57 3.16 -16.29
C ALA A 238 26.22 3.67 -16.80
N LEU A 239 25.65 3.02 -17.81
CA LEU A 239 24.32 3.32 -18.34
C LEU A 239 23.24 3.11 -17.29
N ALA A 240 23.21 1.94 -16.64
CA ALA A 240 22.20 1.61 -15.64
C ALA A 240 22.23 2.58 -14.46
N THR A 241 23.42 2.99 -14.01
CA THR A 241 23.57 3.90 -12.86
C THR A 241 22.96 5.29 -13.12
N VAL A 242 23.23 5.88 -14.29
CA VAL A 242 22.66 7.19 -14.65
C VAL A 242 21.17 7.08 -14.99
N ALA A 243 20.79 6.00 -15.66
CA ALA A 243 19.40 5.71 -16.02
C ALA A 243 18.51 5.56 -14.78
N ASP A 244 18.95 4.79 -13.79
CA ASP A 244 18.25 4.55 -12.53
C ASP A 244 17.90 5.87 -11.83
N ARG A 245 18.89 6.76 -11.66
CA ARG A 245 18.70 8.06 -11.01
C ARG A 245 17.70 8.97 -11.75
N LEU A 246 17.86 9.11 -13.07
CA LEU A 246 16.98 9.94 -13.90
C LEU A 246 15.56 9.40 -13.94
N PHE A 247 15.42 8.10 -14.11
CA PHE A 247 14.12 7.43 -14.18
C PHE A 247 13.41 7.45 -12.83
N ALA A 248 14.11 7.17 -11.74
CA ALA A 248 13.57 7.26 -10.38
C ALA A 248 13.01 8.67 -10.12
N PHE A 249 13.75 9.74 -10.44
CA PHE A 249 13.26 11.09 -10.21
C PHE A 249 11.97 11.41 -10.99
N ALA A 250 11.95 11.08 -12.27
CA ALA A 250 10.79 11.37 -13.12
C ALA A 250 9.58 10.50 -12.75
N SER A 251 9.79 9.21 -12.49
CA SER A 251 8.71 8.26 -12.13
C SER A 251 8.13 8.55 -10.75
N LEU A 252 8.97 8.84 -9.76
CA LEU A 252 8.49 9.21 -8.43
C LEU A 252 7.71 10.52 -8.49
N THR A 253 8.21 11.53 -9.21
CA THR A 253 7.46 12.79 -9.39
C THR A 253 6.07 12.56 -10.01
N GLU A 254 5.99 11.76 -11.09
CA GLU A 254 4.72 11.43 -11.74
C GLU A 254 3.79 10.60 -10.84
N SER A 255 4.32 9.67 -10.04
CA SER A 255 3.50 8.83 -9.16
C SER A 255 2.71 9.61 -8.11
N VAL A 256 3.22 10.77 -7.67
CA VAL A 256 2.54 11.61 -6.67
C VAL A 256 1.90 12.87 -7.25
N GLU A 257 2.08 13.07 -8.56
CA GLU A 257 1.51 14.16 -9.36
C GLU A 257 1.38 13.69 -10.82
N THR A 258 0.41 12.83 -11.12
CA THR A 258 0.19 12.21 -12.44
C THR A 258 -0.13 13.21 -13.55
N THR A 259 -0.47 14.45 -13.18
CA THR A 259 -0.71 15.57 -14.09
C THR A 259 0.57 16.32 -14.46
N ASN A 260 1.72 16.01 -13.85
CA ASN A 260 3.00 16.68 -14.08
C ASN A 260 3.54 16.37 -15.50
N GLN A 261 3.31 17.29 -16.43
CA GLN A 261 3.67 17.11 -17.84
C GLN A 261 5.19 17.05 -18.08
N GLU A 262 6.00 17.69 -17.24
CA GLU A 262 7.46 17.61 -17.36
C GLU A 262 7.95 16.20 -17.02
N ALA A 263 7.47 15.63 -15.92
CA ALA A 263 7.79 14.26 -15.52
C ALA A 263 7.38 13.25 -16.60
N VAL A 264 6.16 13.35 -17.12
CA VAL A 264 5.65 12.49 -18.21
C VAL A 264 6.52 12.61 -19.47
N LYS A 265 6.89 13.83 -19.86
CA LYS A 265 7.74 14.08 -21.03
C LYS A 265 9.13 13.46 -20.85
N HIS A 266 9.75 13.64 -19.68
CA HIS A 266 11.06 13.07 -19.38
C HIS A 266 11.01 11.54 -19.33
N LEU A 267 9.99 10.94 -18.70
CA LEU A 267 9.82 9.48 -18.72
C LEU A 267 9.72 8.92 -20.15
N ASN A 268 8.94 9.57 -21.02
CA ASN A 268 8.82 9.15 -22.41
C ASN A 268 10.13 9.31 -23.17
N ALA A 269 10.86 10.41 -22.96
CA ALA A 269 12.18 10.60 -23.57
C ALA A 269 13.21 9.57 -23.10
N LEU A 270 13.25 9.26 -21.80
CA LEU A 270 14.12 8.23 -21.22
C LEU A 270 13.79 6.84 -21.79
N ARG A 271 12.50 6.49 -21.90
CA ARG A 271 12.06 5.24 -22.52
C ARG A 271 12.54 5.12 -23.97
N LEU A 272 12.43 6.19 -24.76
CA LEU A 272 12.96 6.22 -26.14
C LEU A 272 14.47 6.06 -26.15
N LYS A 273 15.20 6.72 -25.25
CA LYS A 273 16.66 6.59 -25.12
C LYS A 273 17.11 5.16 -24.85
N PHE A 274 16.40 4.42 -23.99
CA PHE A 274 16.71 3.01 -23.75
C PHE A 274 16.53 2.13 -24.99
N THR A 275 15.62 2.49 -25.90
CA THR A 275 15.49 1.72 -27.15
C THR A 275 16.72 1.83 -28.05
N GLU A 276 17.53 2.88 -27.91
CA GLU A 276 18.74 3.10 -28.73
C GLU A 276 19.85 2.05 -28.49
N THR A 277 19.86 1.34 -27.35
CA THR A 277 20.86 0.29 -27.07
C THR A 277 20.41 -1.11 -27.48
N THR A 278 19.11 -1.29 -27.76
CA THR A 278 18.49 -2.61 -28.03
C THR A 278 19.22 -3.42 -29.10
N GLY A 279 19.70 -2.76 -30.17
CA GLY A 279 20.44 -3.43 -31.24
C GLY A 279 21.75 -4.04 -30.74
N THR A 280 22.54 -3.27 -29.97
CA THR A 280 23.80 -3.73 -29.40
C THR A 280 23.59 -4.79 -28.33
N ASP A 281 22.57 -4.64 -27.48
CA ASP A 281 22.24 -5.65 -26.46
C ASP A 281 21.84 -6.99 -27.11
N THR A 282 21.07 -6.94 -28.19
CA THR A 282 20.70 -8.14 -28.97
C THR A 282 21.93 -8.79 -29.60
N LEU A 283 22.83 -7.99 -30.18
CA LEU A 283 24.10 -8.49 -30.71
C LEU A 283 24.96 -9.12 -29.61
N PHE A 284 25.03 -8.51 -28.42
CA PHE A 284 25.82 -9.02 -27.30
C PHE A 284 25.29 -10.36 -26.83
N LYS A 285 23.97 -10.51 -26.63
CA LYS A 285 23.34 -11.77 -26.22
C LYS A 285 23.65 -12.90 -27.20
N LYS A 286 23.47 -12.64 -28.51
CA LYS A 286 23.77 -13.59 -29.58
C LYS A 286 25.25 -13.96 -29.63
N TRP A 287 26.13 -12.96 -29.54
CA TRP A 287 27.57 -13.15 -29.52
C TRP A 287 28.01 -13.97 -28.31
N LEU A 288 27.51 -13.64 -27.11
CA LEU A 288 27.80 -14.35 -25.86
C LEU A 288 27.40 -15.83 -25.94
N GLY A 289 26.19 -16.12 -26.45
CA GLY A 289 25.70 -17.48 -26.65
C GLY A 289 26.51 -18.31 -27.65
N GLY A 290 27.25 -17.66 -28.56
CA GLY A 290 28.11 -18.32 -29.54
C GLY A 290 29.55 -18.58 -29.08
N ILE A 291 29.95 -18.12 -27.88
CA ILE A 291 31.31 -18.32 -27.35
C ILE A 291 31.57 -19.81 -27.07
N PRO A 292 32.56 -20.44 -27.73
CA PRO A 292 32.91 -21.83 -27.45
C PRO A 292 33.51 -21.97 -26.05
N ALA A 293 33.04 -22.96 -25.28
CA ALA A 293 33.54 -23.26 -23.94
C ALA A 293 33.55 -22.04 -22.99
N PHE A 294 32.46 -21.27 -22.95
CA PHE A 294 32.29 -20.09 -22.09
C PHE A 294 32.70 -20.32 -20.61
N GLU A 295 32.48 -21.50 -20.04
CA GLU A 295 32.93 -21.82 -18.68
C GLU A 295 34.46 -21.74 -18.49
N LYS A 296 35.25 -21.98 -19.55
CA LYS A 296 36.71 -21.75 -19.50
C LYS A 296 37.06 -20.27 -19.45
N VAL A 297 36.29 -19.44 -20.15
CA VAL A 297 36.43 -17.98 -20.08
C VAL A 297 36.14 -17.54 -18.65
N LEU A 298 35.04 -18.00 -18.07
CA LEU A 298 34.73 -17.74 -16.66
C LEU A 298 35.83 -18.23 -15.72
N ALA A 299 36.41 -19.41 -15.87
CA ALA A 299 37.40 -19.92 -14.91
C ALA A 299 38.65 -19.04 -14.72
N SER A 300 39.00 -18.19 -15.69
CA SER A 300 40.16 -17.30 -15.63
C SER A 300 39.82 -15.81 -15.82
N ALA A 301 38.54 -15.44 -15.72
CA ALA A 301 38.10 -14.10 -16.11
C ALA A 301 38.44 -13.01 -15.08
N ALA A 302 38.55 -11.77 -15.56
CA ALA A 302 38.58 -10.56 -14.76
C ALA A 302 37.48 -10.52 -13.66
N PRO A 303 37.73 -9.82 -12.52
CA PRO A 303 36.81 -9.76 -11.39
C PRO A 303 35.37 -9.34 -11.75
N ILE A 304 35.20 -8.35 -12.64
CA ILE A 304 33.87 -7.89 -13.08
C ILE A 304 33.09 -9.00 -13.81
N ILE A 305 33.77 -9.91 -14.50
CA ILE A 305 33.10 -11.05 -15.15
C ILE A 305 32.67 -12.08 -14.10
N GLN A 306 33.48 -12.32 -13.07
CA GLN A 306 33.10 -13.20 -11.96
C GLN A 306 31.87 -12.69 -11.22
N GLU A 307 31.87 -11.40 -10.91
CA GLU A 307 30.76 -10.72 -10.24
C GLU A 307 29.45 -10.91 -11.01
N HIS A 308 29.49 -10.84 -12.34
CA HIS A 308 28.30 -10.95 -13.21
C HIS A 308 28.10 -12.35 -13.81
N ALA A 309 28.79 -13.38 -13.32
CA ALA A 309 28.79 -14.71 -13.92
C ALA A 309 27.40 -15.34 -14.00
N PHE A 310 26.56 -15.12 -12.98
CA PHE A 310 25.18 -15.60 -12.97
C PHE A 310 24.36 -14.99 -14.12
N MET A 311 24.37 -13.65 -14.23
CA MET A 311 23.65 -12.93 -15.29
C MET A 311 24.13 -13.34 -16.69
N LEU A 312 25.45 -13.51 -16.89
CA LEU A 312 25.99 -13.95 -18.18
C LEU A 312 25.55 -15.39 -18.52
N ARG A 313 25.55 -16.31 -17.55
CA ARG A 313 25.02 -17.67 -17.75
C ARG A 313 23.53 -17.67 -18.07
N GLU A 314 22.77 -16.82 -17.39
CA GLU A 314 21.33 -16.66 -17.62
C GLU A 314 21.04 -16.15 -19.03
N ILE A 315 21.81 -15.19 -19.54
CA ILE A 315 21.72 -14.73 -20.94
C ILE A 315 21.93 -15.89 -21.91
N ILE A 316 23.00 -16.69 -21.71
CA ILE A 316 23.30 -17.83 -22.58
C ILE A 316 22.20 -18.90 -22.50
N GLN A 317 21.69 -19.17 -21.30
CA GLN A 317 20.63 -20.16 -21.08
C GLN A 317 19.33 -19.73 -21.76
N ASN A 318 18.93 -18.47 -21.61
CA ASN A 318 17.70 -17.94 -22.19
C ASN A 318 17.78 -17.83 -23.72
N GLY A 319 18.97 -17.51 -24.26
CA GLY A 319 19.20 -17.43 -25.71
C GLY A 319 18.99 -18.76 -26.46
N LYS A 320 18.92 -19.89 -25.75
CA LYS A 320 18.57 -21.20 -26.36
C LYS A 320 17.12 -21.28 -26.84
N TYR A 321 16.27 -20.41 -26.32
CA TYR A 321 14.84 -20.35 -26.65
C TYR A 321 14.50 -19.17 -27.58
N ASP A 322 15.49 -18.41 -28.04
CA ASP A 322 15.29 -17.37 -29.03
C ASP A 322 15.11 -18.01 -30.41
N LEU A 323 14.12 -17.55 -31.18
CA LEU A 323 13.98 -17.92 -32.59
C LEU A 323 15.00 -17.13 -33.43
N ASP A 324 15.05 -17.42 -34.73
CA ASP A 324 15.83 -16.57 -35.64
C ASP A 324 15.27 -15.14 -35.68
N GLU A 325 16.12 -14.18 -36.00
CA GLU A 325 15.81 -12.73 -35.95
C GLU A 325 14.57 -12.35 -36.77
N LYS A 326 14.39 -12.98 -37.94
CA LYS A 326 13.22 -12.70 -38.80
C LYS A 326 11.94 -13.21 -38.15
N THR A 327 12.00 -14.38 -37.53
CA THR A 327 10.87 -14.99 -36.83
C THR A 327 10.54 -14.24 -35.55
N GLU A 328 11.52 -13.86 -34.71
CA GLU A 328 11.27 -13.03 -33.52
C GLU A 328 10.64 -11.68 -33.88
N MET A 329 11.11 -11.02 -34.95
CA MET A 329 10.50 -9.78 -35.44
C MET A 329 9.06 -10.01 -35.92
N LEU A 330 8.78 -11.12 -36.61
CA LEU A 330 7.44 -11.46 -37.07
C LEU A 330 6.52 -11.71 -35.87
N VAL A 331 6.96 -12.49 -34.89
CA VAL A 331 6.23 -12.75 -33.64
C VAL A 331 5.92 -11.43 -32.93
N ALA A 332 6.92 -10.58 -32.73
CA ALA A 332 6.73 -9.28 -32.07
C ALA A 332 5.67 -8.40 -32.78
N LYS A 333 5.64 -8.40 -34.13
CA LYS A 333 4.63 -7.67 -34.92
C LYS A 333 3.25 -8.30 -34.80
N LEU A 334 3.14 -9.62 -34.93
CA LEU A 334 1.86 -10.33 -34.86
C LEU A 334 1.22 -10.21 -33.48
N ARG A 335 2.02 -10.22 -32.40
CA ARG A 335 1.54 -10.03 -31.02
C ARG A 335 0.80 -8.72 -30.80
N GLN A 336 1.14 -7.66 -31.52
CA GLN A 336 0.43 -6.37 -31.42
C GLN A 336 -1.04 -6.49 -31.83
N SER A 337 -1.33 -7.30 -32.86
CA SER A 337 -2.68 -7.63 -33.32
C SER A 337 -3.23 -8.95 -32.77
N GLY A 338 -2.39 -9.71 -32.05
CA GLY A 338 -2.70 -10.99 -31.40
C GLY A 338 -2.88 -10.79 -29.90
N SER A 339 -2.03 -11.42 -29.08
CA SER A 339 -2.14 -11.41 -27.61
C SER A 339 -2.40 -10.03 -27.00
N ASN A 340 -1.73 -8.98 -27.48
CA ASN A 340 -1.85 -7.64 -26.90
C ASN A 340 -3.21 -7.00 -27.22
N ALA A 341 -3.77 -7.28 -28.40
CA ALA A 341 -5.11 -6.81 -28.76
C ALA A 341 -6.18 -7.53 -27.95
N TRP A 342 -6.01 -8.84 -27.70
CA TRP A 342 -6.92 -9.63 -26.88
C TRP A 342 -6.89 -9.25 -25.40
N ASP A 343 -5.70 -9.01 -24.85
CA ASP A 343 -5.51 -8.48 -23.49
C ASP A 343 -6.22 -7.13 -23.34
N ARG A 344 -5.99 -6.21 -24.29
CA ARG A 344 -6.66 -4.91 -24.33
C ARG A 344 -8.17 -5.04 -24.46
N LEU A 345 -8.67 -5.98 -25.26
CA LEU A 345 -10.11 -6.23 -25.39
C LEU A 345 -10.71 -6.67 -24.05
N GLN A 346 -10.11 -7.66 -23.37
CA GLN A 346 -10.58 -8.10 -22.05
C GLN A 346 -10.58 -6.95 -21.04
N SER A 347 -9.49 -6.17 -21.01
CA SER A 347 -9.37 -5.00 -20.13
C SER A 347 -10.45 -3.95 -20.41
N LEU A 348 -10.71 -3.62 -21.68
CA LEU A 348 -11.74 -2.66 -22.06
C LEU A 348 -13.15 -3.16 -21.75
N LEU A 349 -13.45 -4.44 -22.00
CA LEU A 349 -14.78 -5.00 -21.72
C LEU A 349 -15.07 -5.04 -20.22
N THR A 350 -14.11 -5.48 -19.40
CA THR A 350 -14.28 -5.50 -17.94
C THR A 350 -14.29 -4.11 -17.31
N ALA A 351 -13.58 -3.13 -17.87
CA ALA A 351 -13.62 -1.75 -17.40
C ALA A 351 -14.94 -1.03 -17.74
N ASN A 352 -15.56 -1.35 -18.88
CA ASN A 352 -16.75 -0.63 -19.38
C ASN A 352 -18.08 -1.36 -19.17
N VAL A 353 -18.08 -2.63 -18.75
CA VAL A 353 -19.33 -3.35 -18.50
C VAL A 353 -20.11 -2.67 -17.38
N ALA A 354 -21.33 -2.24 -17.70
CA ALA A 354 -22.24 -1.67 -16.71
C ALA A 354 -22.90 -2.80 -15.91
N VAL A 355 -22.75 -2.71 -14.58
CA VAL A 355 -23.42 -3.57 -13.61
C VAL A 355 -24.68 -2.85 -13.15
N ASP A 356 -25.84 -3.49 -13.33
CA ASP A 356 -27.10 -2.97 -12.78
C ASP A 356 -27.19 -3.40 -11.31
N TYR A 357 -27.04 -2.44 -10.40
CA TYR A 357 -27.10 -2.68 -8.96
C TYR A 357 -28.15 -1.74 -8.34
N GLU A 358 -29.21 -2.34 -7.80
CA GLU A 358 -30.35 -1.62 -7.17
C GLU A 358 -30.93 -0.50 -8.06
N GLY A 359 -31.01 -0.73 -9.38
CA GLY A 359 -31.59 0.19 -10.35
C GLY A 359 -30.65 1.31 -10.79
N SER A 360 -29.37 1.27 -10.39
CA SER A 360 -28.34 2.20 -10.80
C SER A 360 -27.19 1.48 -11.50
N PRO A 361 -26.70 1.99 -12.64
CA PRO A 361 -25.51 1.44 -13.28
C PRO A 361 -24.26 1.83 -12.48
N ILE A 362 -23.51 0.83 -12.03
CA ILE A 362 -22.18 1.00 -11.41
C ILE A 362 -21.13 0.21 -12.20
N THR A 363 -19.86 0.51 -11.95
CA THR A 363 -18.73 -0.20 -12.57
C THR A 363 -18.51 -1.58 -11.95
N LEU A 364 -17.83 -2.47 -12.69
CA LEU A 364 -17.43 -3.78 -12.18
C LEU A 364 -16.56 -3.67 -10.91
N SER A 365 -15.66 -2.70 -10.85
CA SER A 365 -14.82 -2.48 -9.65
C SER A 365 -15.67 -2.05 -8.44
N GLN A 366 -16.65 -1.16 -8.66
CA GLN A 366 -17.55 -0.72 -7.58
C GLN A 366 -18.38 -1.87 -7.01
N VAL A 367 -19.01 -2.71 -7.86
CA VAL A 367 -19.83 -3.82 -7.36
C VAL A 367 -18.98 -4.85 -6.61
N ARG A 368 -17.77 -5.15 -7.09
CA ARG A 368 -16.87 -6.13 -6.45
C ARG A 368 -16.37 -5.66 -5.10
N ASN A 369 -16.16 -4.35 -4.93
CA ASN A 369 -15.80 -3.77 -3.63
C ASN A 369 -16.90 -3.94 -2.57
N LEU A 370 -18.15 -4.15 -2.98
CA LEU A 370 -19.25 -4.42 -2.04
C LEU A 370 -19.13 -5.79 -1.35
N ALA A 371 -18.24 -6.69 -1.80
CA ALA A 371 -17.96 -7.96 -1.12
C ALA A 371 -17.38 -7.79 0.30
N TYR A 372 -16.86 -6.59 0.63
CA TYR A 372 -16.34 -6.24 1.95
C TYR A 372 -17.38 -5.53 2.84
N ASP A 373 -18.60 -5.30 2.34
CA ASP A 373 -19.63 -4.61 3.11
C ASP A 373 -20.04 -5.43 4.35
N LYS A 374 -20.33 -4.75 5.45
CA LYS A 374 -20.78 -5.39 6.69
C LYS A 374 -22.15 -6.05 6.55
N ASN A 375 -22.99 -5.54 5.65
CA ASN A 375 -24.34 -6.04 5.42
C ASN A 375 -24.34 -7.25 4.47
N PRO A 376 -24.77 -8.45 4.92
CA PRO A 376 -24.83 -9.65 4.08
C PRO A 376 -25.74 -9.50 2.85
N ASP A 377 -26.82 -8.71 2.94
CA ASP A 377 -27.71 -8.49 1.80
C ASP A 377 -27.04 -7.68 0.69
N VAL A 378 -26.18 -6.71 1.05
CA VAL A 378 -25.39 -5.93 0.09
C VAL A 378 -24.43 -6.85 -0.65
N ARG A 379 -23.66 -7.66 0.07
CA ARG A 379 -22.72 -8.64 -0.52
C ARG A 379 -23.40 -9.61 -1.47
N ARG A 380 -24.53 -10.20 -1.04
CA ARG A 380 -25.29 -11.16 -1.85
C ARG A 380 -25.86 -10.51 -3.12
N LYS A 381 -26.49 -9.34 -3.01
CA LYS A 381 -27.04 -8.63 -4.18
C LYS A 381 -25.94 -8.22 -5.15
N ALA A 382 -24.81 -7.74 -4.63
CA ALA A 382 -23.66 -7.33 -5.41
C ALA A 382 -23.09 -8.51 -6.22
N TYR A 383 -22.95 -9.68 -5.58
CA TYR A 383 -22.53 -10.91 -6.25
C TYR A 383 -23.47 -11.33 -7.39
N LEU A 384 -24.79 -11.31 -7.16
CA LEU A 384 -25.75 -11.64 -8.21
C LEU A 384 -25.69 -10.65 -9.39
N ALA A 385 -25.55 -9.36 -9.09
CA ALA A 385 -25.40 -8.32 -10.10
C ALA A 385 -24.08 -8.44 -10.88
N GLU A 386 -22.99 -8.77 -10.19
CA GLU A 386 -21.68 -9.08 -10.79
C GLU A 386 -21.81 -10.24 -11.78
N LEU A 387 -22.37 -11.39 -11.35
CA LEU A 387 -22.55 -12.56 -12.21
C LEU A 387 -23.40 -12.27 -13.45
N ASP A 388 -24.49 -11.51 -13.30
CA ASP A 388 -25.35 -11.15 -14.43
C ASP A 388 -24.63 -10.24 -15.43
N SER A 389 -23.80 -9.31 -14.94
CA SER A 389 -23.04 -8.40 -15.80
C SER A 389 -22.08 -9.14 -16.74
N TYR A 390 -21.50 -10.25 -16.29
CA TYR A 390 -20.55 -11.03 -17.08
C TYR A 390 -21.15 -11.67 -18.32
N ARG A 391 -22.43 -12.05 -18.30
CA ARG A 391 -23.13 -12.62 -19.46
C ARG A 391 -23.09 -11.72 -20.68
N LYS A 392 -23.01 -10.39 -20.46
CA LYS A 392 -22.94 -9.38 -21.51
C LYS A 392 -21.62 -9.40 -22.29
N ILE A 393 -20.56 -9.96 -21.70
CA ILE A 393 -19.19 -9.93 -22.24
C ILE A 393 -18.49 -11.30 -22.26
N GLU A 394 -19.12 -12.38 -21.79
CA GLU A 394 -18.45 -13.67 -21.60
C GLU A 394 -17.90 -14.26 -22.91
N THR A 395 -18.66 -14.21 -24.01
CA THR A 395 -18.22 -14.75 -25.31
C THR A 395 -16.95 -14.06 -25.85
N PRO A 396 -16.89 -12.72 -26.04
CA PRO A 396 -15.67 -12.10 -26.54
C PRO A 396 -14.47 -12.26 -25.59
N VAL A 397 -14.69 -12.32 -24.28
CA VAL A 397 -13.59 -12.57 -23.32
C VAL A 397 -13.11 -14.03 -23.39
N ALA A 398 -14.00 -15.01 -23.62
CA ALA A 398 -13.60 -16.39 -23.90
C ALA A 398 -12.72 -16.48 -25.16
N PHE A 399 -13.07 -15.78 -26.24
CA PHE A 399 -12.23 -15.70 -27.44
C PHE A 399 -10.84 -15.10 -27.14
N ALA A 400 -10.78 -14.04 -26.33
CA ALA A 400 -9.52 -13.45 -25.91
C ALA A 400 -8.63 -14.46 -25.18
N LEU A 401 -9.17 -15.18 -24.19
CA LEU A 401 -8.43 -16.19 -23.44
C LEU A 401 -7.92 -17.32 -24.36
N ASN A 402 -8.79 -17.86 -25.20
CA ASN A 402 -8.45 -18.93 -26.15
C ASN A 402 -7.36 -18.50 -27.16
N GLY A 403 -7.45 -17.26 -27.65
CA GLY A 403 -6.48 -16.68 -28.58
C GLY A 403 -5.10 -16.55 -27.95
N ILE A 404 -5.04 -15.97 -26.76
CA ILE A 404 -3.78 -15.78 -26.01
C ILE A 404 -3.15 -17.12 -25.65
N LYS A 405 -3.91 -18.05 -25.06
CA LYS A 405 -3.36 -19.35 -24.64
C LYS A 405 -2.93 -20.22 -25.82
N GLY A 406 -3.63 -20.12 -26.96
CA GLY A 406 -3.22 -20.77 -28.21
C GLY A 406 -1.92 -20.19 -28.78
N GLU A 407 -1.78 -18.86 -28.79
CA GLU A 407 -0.54 -18.18 -29.20
C GLU A 407 0.64 -18.61 -28.32
N VAL A 408 0.47 -18.57 -26.99
CA VAL A 408 1.51 -18.96 -26.03
C VAL A 408 1.92 -20.43 -26.20
N ASN A 409 0.97 -21.36 -26.35
CA ASN A 409 1.29 -22.78 -26.62
C ASN A 409 2.14 -22.94 -27.88
N THR A 410 1.74 -22.28 -28.97
CA THR A 410 2.45 -22.32 -30.26
C THR A 410 3.88 -21.80 -30.11
N LEU A 411 4.04 -20.62 -29.48
CA LEU A 411 5.36 -20.01 -29.29
C LEU A 411 6.26 -20.81 -28.34
N CYS A 412 5.70 -21.46 -27.32
CA CYS A 412 6.46 -22.32 -26.43
C CYS A 412 7.05 -23.52 -27.19
N GLU A 413 6.25 -24.17 -28.04
CA GLU A 413 6.67 -25.30 -28.86
C GLU A 413 7.76 -24.88 -29.86
N GLU A 414 7.53 -23.81 -30.62
CA GLU A 414 8.51 -23.30 -31.60
C GLU A 414 9.84 -22.89 -30.96
N ARG A 415 9.78 -22.32 -29.75
CA ARG A 415 10.98 -21.94 -28.98
C ARG A 415 11.65 -23.10 -28.26
N GLY A 416 11.06 -24.30 -28.27
CA GLY A 416 11.62 -25.49 -27.63
C GLY A 416 11.43 -25.53 -26.10
N TYR A 417 10.49 -24.77 -25.54
CA TYR A 417 10.07 -24.96 -24.14
C TYR A 417 9.23 -26.24 -24.03
N ALA A 418 9.39 -26.97 -22.92
CA ALA A 418 8.58 -28.17 -22.67
C ALA A 418 7.09 -27.84 -22.43
N SER A 419 6.80 -26.68 -21.84
CA SER A 419 5.44 -26.14 -21.65
C SER A 419 5.47 -24.65 -21.30
N PRO A 420 4.33 -23.94 -21.36
CA PRO A 420 4.21 -22.59 -20.81
C PRO A 420 4.53 -22.50 -19.31
N LEU A 421 4.36 -23.60 -18.55
CA LEU A 421 4.75 -23.65 -17.14
C LEU A 421 6.27 -23.68 -16.99
N ASP A 422 6.98 -24.46 -17.80
CA ASP A 422 8.44 -24.52 -17.79
C ASP A 422 9.06 -23.17 -18.18
N GLN A 423 8.44 -22.46 -19.12
CA GLN A 423 8.82 -21.08 -19.44
C GLN A 423 8.69 -20.16 -18.22
N ALA A 424 7.55 -20.21 -17.52
CA ALA A 424 7.31 -19.42 -16.31
C ALA A 424 8.28 -19.75 -15.17
N LEU A 425 8.68 -21.02 -15.03
CA LEU A 425 9.67 -21.48 -14.05
C LEU A 425 11.08 -20.94 -14.35
N ILE A 426 11.50 -20.95 -15.61
CA ILE A 426 12.77 -20.36 -16.04
C ILE A 426 12.78 -18.85 -15.76
N GLN A 427 11.70 -18.14 -16.13
CA GLN A 427 11.53 -16.71 -15.83
C GLN A 427 11.54 -16.41 -14.32
N SER A 428 11.11 -17.36 -13.51
CA SER A 428 11.09 -17.28 -12.04
C SER A 428 12.42 -17.66 -11.39
N ARG A 429 13.42 -18.13 -12.17
CA ARG A 429 14.67 -18.74 -11.70
C ARG A 429 14.42 -19.89 -10.72
N MET A 430 13.44 -20.74 -11.03
CA MET A 430 12.93 -21.79 -10.17
C MET A 430 12.89 -23.12 -10.93
N SER A 431 13.25 -24.21 -10.24
CA SER A 431 13.13 -25.56 -10.75
C SER A 431 11.71 -26.10 -10.58
N ARG A 432 11.37 -27.09 -11.43
CA ARG A 432 10.11 -27.81 -11.33
C ARG A 432 9.94 -28.52 -9.98
N ALA A 433 11.03 -29.07 -9.43
CA ALA A 433 11.02 -29.77 -8.15
C ALA A 433 10.58 -28.86 -6.99
N THR A 434 11.03 -27.60 -6.99
CA THR A 434 10.61 -26.60 -6.00
C THR A 434 9.13 -26.28 -6.10
N LEU A 435 8.61 -26.06 -7.32
CA LEU A 435 7.18 -25.82 -7.52
C LEU A 435 6.34 -27.03 -7.08
N ASP A 436 6.71 -28.24 -7.50
CA ASP A 436 5.96 -29.46 -7.16
C ASP A 436 5.95 -29.70 -5.64
N ALA A 437 7.07 -29.47 -4.95
CA ALA A 437 7.15 -29.58 -3.49
C ALA A 437 6.23 -28.57 -2.78
N MET A 438 6.19 -27.33 -3.27
CA MET A 438 5.30 -26.29 -2.74
C MET A 438 3.83 -26.63 -2.97
N LEU A 439 3.45 -26.97 -4.20
CA LEU A 439 2.07 -27.30 -4.56
C LEU A 439 1.56 -28.55 -3.82
N LEU A 440 2.42 -29.56 -3.63
CA LEU A 440 2.10 -30.73 -2.80
C LEU A 440 1.73 -30.31 -1.38
N ALA A 441 2.56 -29.51 -0.73
CA ALA A 441 2.31 -29.05 0.63
C ALA A 441 1.05 -28.17 0.72
N MET A 442 0.83 -27.27 -0.25
CA MET A 442 -0.39 -26.46 -0.32
C MET A 442 -1.65 -27.34 -0.43
N ASN A 443 -1.61 -28.36 -1.29
CA ASN A 443 -2.72 -29.28 -1.47
C ASN A 443 -3.04 -30.09 -0.20
N GLU A 444 -2.00 -30.55 0.51
CA GLU A 444 -2.14 -31.24 1.80
C GLU A 444 -2.71 -30.34 2.91
N ALA A 445 -2.48 -29.03 2.85
CA ALA A 445 -2.97 -28.06 3.83
C ALA A 445 -4.42 -27.61 3.60
N LEU A 446 -4.99 -27.85 2.41
CA LEU A 446 -6.37 -27.44 2.08
C LEU A 446 -7.40 -27.79 3.17
N PRO A 447 -7.42 -29.00 3.77
CA PRO A 447 -8.39 -29.34 4.80
C PRO A 447 -8.43 -28.36 5.99
N VAL A 448 -7.30 -27.73 6.35
CA VAL A 448 -7.24 -26.73 7.43
C VAL A 448 -7.97 -25.45 7.03
N PHE A 449 -7.72 -24.94 5.82
CA PHE A 449 -8.43 -23.78 5.28
C PHE A 449 -9.93 -24.05 5.12
N ARG A 450 -10.33 -25.27 4.73
CA ARG A 450 -11.74 -25.65 4.63
C ARG A 450 -12.45 -25.65 5.98
N LYS A 451 -11.77 -26.05 7.07
CA LYS A 451 -12.32 -25.90 8.43
C LYS A 451 -12.59 -24.43 8.77
N TYR A 452 -11.63 -23.55 8.49
CA TYR A 452 -11.81 -22.09 8.67
C TYR A 452 -13.02 -21.58 7.89
N LEU A 453 -13.12 -21.90 6.60
CA LEU A 453 -14.20 -21.42 5.75
C LEU A 453 -15.57 -21.93 6.22
N ARG A 454 -15.67 -23.20 6.62
CA ARG A 454 -16.90 -23.73 7.23
C ARG A 454 -17.25 -23.00 8.51
N ARG A 455 -16.29 -22.79 9.41
CA ARG A 455 -16.53 -22.05 10.65
C ARG A 455 -16.98 -20.62 10.38
N LYS A 456 -16.34 -19.92 9.44
CA LYS A 456 -16.78 -18.59 9.00
C LYS A 456 -18.20 -18.64 8.44
N GLY A 457 -18.54 -19.65 7.64
CA GLY A 457 -19.90 -19.90 7.15
C GLY A 457 -20.91 -20.04 8.28
N GLU A 458 -20.64 -20.90 9.26
CA GLU A 458 -21.49 -21.10 10.44
C GLU A 458 -21.73 -19.79 11.20
N LEU A 459 -20.67 -19.01 11.45
CA LEU A 459 -20.74 -17.72 12.16
C LEU A 459 -21.56 -16.67 11.40
N LEU A 460 -21.59 -16.76 10.06
CA LEU A 460 -22.37 -15.88 9.19
C LEU A 460 -23.77 -16.44 8.87
N GLY A 461 -24.13 -17.62 9.40
CA GLY A 461 -25.45 -18.22 9.26
C GLY A 461 -25.62 -19.15 8.05
N HIS A 462 -24.53 -19.70 7.51
CA HIS A 462 -24.52 -20.60 6.36
C HIS A 462 -24.21 -22.06 6.76
N PRO A 463 -25.22 -22.97 6.76
CA PRO A 463 -25.05 -24.34 7.24
C PRO A 463 -24.43 -25.32 6.22
N HIS A 464 -24.22 -24.89 4.96
CA HIS A 464 -23.79 -25.76 3.85
C HIS A 464 -22.41 -25.40 3.27
N GLY A 465 -21.62 -24.63 4.02
CA GLY A 465 -20.37 -24.02 3.55
C GLY A 465 -20.54 -22.51 3.35
N LEU A 466 -19.43 -21.80 3.20
CA LEU A 466 -19.43 -20.35 3.01
C LEU A 466 -19.82 -20.01 1.56
N PRO A 467 -20.83 -19.18 1.30
CA PRO A 467 -21.07 -18.68 -0.05
C PRO A 467 -19.87 -17.88 -0.56
N PHE A 468 -19.57 -17.94 -1.86
CA PHE A 468 -18.40 -17.23 -2.40
C PHE A 468 -18.43 -15.72 -2.09
N TYR A 469 -19.61 -15.11 -2.07
CA TYR A 469 -19.80 -13.69 -1.79
C TYR A 469 -19.52 -13.27 -0.33
N ASP A 470 -19.31 -14.24 0.57
CA ASP A 470 -18.95 -13.99 1.96
C ASP A 470 -17.47 -14.28 2.28
N LEU A 471 -16.67 -14.66 1.27
CA LEU A 471 -15.22 -14.82 1.43
C LEU A 471 -14.56 -13.61 2.11
N PHE A 472 -15.00 -12.41 1.73
CA PHE A 472 -14.45 -11.12 2.20
C PHE A 472 -15.34 -10.44 3.25
N ALA A 473 -16.37 -11.14 3.76
CA ALA A 473 -17.20 -10.61 4.82
C ALA A 473 -16.33 -10.26 6.04
N PRO A 474 -16.36 -9.01 6.56
CA PRO A 474 -15.52 -8.61 7.66
C PRO A 474 -15.96 -9.28 8.95
N MET A 475 -14.99 -9.80 9.71
CA MET A 475 -15.21 -10.41 11.03
C MET A 475 -14.55 -9.56 12.11
N GLY A 476 -15.29 -9.23 13.17
CA GLY A 476 -14.82 -8.36 14.24
C GLY A 476 -14.71 -6.88 13.83
N GLY A 477 -13.95 -6.11 14.60
CA GLY A 477 -13.77 -4.68 14.36
C GLY A 477 -12.57 -4.06 15.07
N ILE A 478 -12.00 -3.04 14.43
CA ILE A 478 -11.03 -2.13 15.04
C ILE A 478 -11.52 -0.69 14.86
N THR A 479 -11.71 0.03 15.96
CA THR A 479 -12.14 1.44 15.94
C THR A 479 -10.99 2.40 16.15
N ARG A 480 -9.80 1.88 16.48
CA ARG A 480 -8.62 2.69 16.74
C ARG A 480 -8.03 3.20 15.42
N THR A 481 -7.85 4.51 15.35
CA THR A 481 -7.06 5.16 14.32
C THR A 481 -5.68 5.52 14.85
N TYR A 482 -4.71 5.61 13.95
CA TYR A 482 -3.32 5.93 14.25
C TYR A 482 -2.90 7.19 13.51
N THR A 483 -2.25 8.11 14.22
CA THR A 483 -1.50 9.18 13.56
C THR A 483 -0.22 8.62 12.94
N ILE A 484 0.34 9.31 11.93
CA ILE A 484 1.63 8.91 11.32
C ILE A 484 2.74 8.70 12.39
N PRO A 485 2.94 9.60 13.37
CA PRO A 485 3.95 9.37 14.41
C PRO A 485 3.69 8.12 15.27
N GLU A 486 2.43 7.80 15.57
CA GLU A 486 2.07 6.58 16.31
C GLU A 486 2.31 5.33 15.49
N ALA A 487 1.93 5.33 14.21
CA ALA A 487 2.21 4.26 13.27
C ALA A 487 3.72 4.02 13.14
N ASN A 488 4.50 5.08 12.91
CA ASN A 488 5.96 4.99 12.77
C ASN A 488 6.62 4.45 14.06
N ALA A 489 6.20 4.94 15.23
CA ALA A 489 6.69 4.43 16.50
C ALA A 489 6.35 2.94 16.70
N TYR A 490 5.17 2.52 16.24
CA TYR A 490 4.74 1.12 16.29
C TYR A 490 5.59 0.23 15.38
N VAL A 491 5.84 0.66 14.14
CA VAL A 491 6.71 -0.04 13.19
C VAL A 491 8.13 -0.15 13.76
N LEU A 492 8.71 0.95 14.23
CA LEU A 492 10.06 0.98 14.81
C LEU A 492 10.19 0.03 16.00
N LYS A 493 9.25 0.07 16.95
CA LYS A 493 9.23 -0.82 18.12
C LYS A 493 9.29 -2.29 17.68
N ASN A 494 8.49 -2.66 16.68
CA ASN A 494 8.39 -4.04 16.22
C ASN A 494 9.59 -4.47 15.37
N PHE A 495 10.09 -3.61 14.49
CA PHE A 495 11.30 -3.88 13.70
C PHE A 495 12.54 -4.05 14.57
N LYS A 496 12.65 -3.25 15.66
CA LYS A 496 13.72 -3.41 16.66
C LYS A 496 13.72 -4.79 17.33
N SER A 497 12.57 -5.46 17.40
CA SER A 497 12.48 -6.82 17.96
C SER A 497 13.08 -7.89 17.06
N PHE A 498 13.22 -7.60 15.76
CA PHE A 498 13.92 -8.46 14.80
C PHE A 498 15.42 -8.21 14.83
N ASN A 499 15.87 -7.01 14.41
CA ASN A 499 17.28 -6.63 14.45
C ASN A 499 17.49 -5.10 14.42
N ASP A 500 18.73 -4.68 14.67
CA ASP A 500 19.12 -3.27 14.70
C ASP A 500 19.21 -2.62 13.31
N ARG A 501 19.59 -3.38 12.28
CA ARG A 501 19.77 -2.86 10.92
C ARG A 501 18.44 -2.45 10.29
N LEU A 502 17.41 -3.28 10.41
CA LEU A 502 16.03 -3.01 9.96
C LEU A 502 15.45 -1.81 10.70
N PHE A 503 15.63 -1.74 12.02
CA PHE A 503 15.23 -0.57 12.80
C PHE A 503 15.92 0.71 12.31
N GLN A 504 17.24 0.69 12.12
CA GLN A 504 18.01 1.85 11.68
C GLN A 504 17.62 2.32 10.27
N MET A 505 17.37 1.38 9.35
CA MET A 505 16.87 1.69 8.02
C MET A 505 15.49 2.35 8.09
N ALA A 506 14.54 1.78 8.83
CA ALA A 506 13.20 2.37 8.98
C ALA A 506 13.24 3.75 9.69
N ASP A 507 14.08 3.90 10.72
CA ASP A 507 14.26 5.17 11.42
C ASP A 507 14.83 6.26 10.50
N LYS A 508 15.81 5.88 9.66
CA LYS A 508 16.32 6.74 8.58
C LYS A 508 15.18 7.12 7.62
N ALA A 509 14.42 6.15 7.11
CA ALA A 509 13.32 6.40 6.19
C ALA A 509 12.30 7.42 6.73
N PHE A 510 11.93 7.29 8.01
CA PHE A 510 11.00 8.19 8.68
C PHE A 510 11.58 9.59 8.93
N LYS A 511 12.89 9.73 9.14
CA LYS A 511 13.53 11.02 9.47
C LYS A 511 14.05 11.78 8.25
N THR A 512 14.40 11.10 7.17
CA THR A 512 15.06 11.70 6.01
C THR A 512 14.15 11.80 4.78
N GLY A 513 12.83 11.84 4.99
CA GLY A 513 11.86 12.10 3.94
C GLY A 513 11.81 11.02 2.86
N TRP A 514 11.92 9.73 3.20
CA TRP A 514 11.77 8.66 2.22
C TRP A 514 10.31 8.38 1.84
N ILE A 515 9.36 8.75 2.70
CA ILE A 515 7.98 8.31 2.62
C ILE A 515 7.02 9.45 2.25
N ASP A 516 6.17 9.21 1.26
CA ASP A 516 5.02 10.07 0.91
C ASP A 516 3.71 9.40 1.37
N TYR A 517 3.12 9.89 2.46
CA TYR A 517 2.10 9.15 3.23
C TYR A 517 0.68 9.30 2.72
N THR A 518 0.19 10.53 2.58
CA THR A 518 -1.26 10.77 2.55
C THR A 518 -1.83 10.77 1.13
N PRO A 519 -3.09 10.31 0.94
CA PRO A 519 -3.77 10.40 -0.34
C PRO A 519 -4.08 11.86 -0.70
N ARG A 520 -3.94 12.21 -1.99
CA ARG A 520 -4.26 13.54 -2.52
C ARG A 520 -4.60 13.48 -4.02
N PRO A 521 -5.31 14.48 -4.56
CA PRO A 521 -5.55 14.58 -6.00
C PRO A 521 -4.23 14.51 -6.80
N GLY A 522 -4.23 13.70 -7.86
CA GLY A 522 -3.06 13.49 -8.72
C GLY A 522 -2.03 12.50 -8.19
N LYS A 523 -2.21 11.89 -7.00
CA LYS A 523 -1.35 10.80 -6.53
C LYS A 523 -1.94 9.44 -6.93
N VAL A 524 -1.10 8.49 -7.34
CA VAL A 524 -1.54 7.13 -7.67
C VAL A 524 -2.03 6.39 -6.43
N GLY A 525 -3.01 5.49 -6.62
CA GLY A 525 -3.54 4.66 -5.54
C GLY A 525 -2.55 3.57 -5.09
N GLY A 526 -2.87 2.89 -3.99
CA GLY A 526 -2.06 1.78 -3.46
C GLY A 526 -0.83 2.25 -2.68
N ALA A 527 0.18 1.40 -2.64
CA ALA A 527 1.48 1.67 -2.04
C ALA A 527 2.58 0.98 -2.86
N PHE A 528 3.80 1.49 -2.77
CA PHE A 528 4.99 0.82 -3.34
C PHE A 528 6.27 1.33 -2.69
N CYS A 529 7.33 0.55 -2.87
CA CYS A 529 8.71 0.94 -2.60
C CYS A 529 9.52 0.95 -3.91
N SER A 530 10.27 2.02 -4.11
CA SER A 530 11.24 2.17 -5.19
C SER A 530 12.65 2.16 -4.60
N ASN A 531 13.39 1.10 -4.86
CA ASN A 531 14.80 0.97 -4.50
C ASN A 531 15.65 1.71 -5.55
N ILE A 532 16.37 2.75 -5.14
CA ILE A 532 17.15 3.60 -6.04
C ILE A 532 18.64 3.29 -5.83
N HIS A 533 19.12 2.31 -6.60
CA HIS A 533 20.44 1.71 -6.44
C HIS A 533 21.57 2.74 -6.56
N SER A 534 21.45 3.67 -7.49
CA SER A 534 22.44 4.72 -7.78
C SER A 534 22.78 5.65 -6.60
N ILE A 535 21.92 5.73 -5.58
CA ILE A 535 22.16 6.52 -4.36
C ILE A 535 22.10 5.69 -3.07
N GLY A 536 21.87 4.38 -3.15
CA GLY A 536 21.73 3.49 -2.00
C GLY A 536 20.60 3.90 -1.05
N GLU A 537 19.46 4.31 -1.62
CA GLU A 537 18.28 4.72 -0.84
C GLU A 537 16.98 4.18 -1.46
N SER A 538 15.90 4.22 -0.69
CA SER A 538 14.56 3.86 -1.17
C SER A 538 13.59 5.04 -1.07
N ARG A 539 12.49 4.99 -1.82
CA ARG A 539 11.34 5.88 -1.66
C ARG A 539 10.08 5.06 -1.55
N VAL A 540 9.27 5.36 -0.53
CA VAL A 540 8.04 4.65 -0.23
C VAL A 540 6.85 5.57 -0.47
N MET A 541 5.89 5.12 -1.25
CA MET A 541 4.62 5.80 -1.41
C MET A 541 3.53 4.98 -0.70
N THR A 542 2.70 5.63 0.11
CA THR A 542 1.49 5.00 0.68
C THR A 542 0.28 5.92 0.48
N ASN A 543 -0.91 5.46 0.85
CA ASN A 543 -2.11 6.29 0.91
C ASN A 543 -2.74 6.19 2.31
N PHE A 544 -1.94 6.51 3.32
CA PHE A 544 -2.26 6.40 4.75
C PHE A 544 -3.46 7.27 5.15
N ASP A 545 -4.47 6.64 5.75
CA ASP A 545 -5.67 7.28 6.31
C ASP A 545 -5.83 7.10 7.83
N GLY A 546 -4.98 6.27 8.44
CA GLY A 546 -4.93 6.03 9.88
C GLY A 546 -5.45 4.67 10.32
N SER A 547 -5.84 3.80 9.39
CA SER A 547 -6.24 2.43 9.70
C SER A 547 -5.06 1.58 10.18
N PHE A 548 -5.34 0.47 10.87
CA PHE A 548 -4.29 -0.50 11.19
C PHE A 548 -3.73 -1.17 9.92
N GLY A 549 -4.55 -1.34 8.89
CA GLY A 549 -4.11 -1.83 7.57
C GLY A 549 -3.00 -0.96 6.99
N ASP A 550 -3.03 0.35 7.20
CA ASP A 550 -1.96 1.24 6.75
C ASP A 550 -0.62 1.00 7.46
N ILE A 551 -0.63 0.56 8.73
CA ILE A 551 0.59 0.18 9.44
C ILE A 551 1.21 -1.05 8.80
N ILE A 552 0.37 -2.02 8.42
CA ILE A 552 0.82 -3.22 7.69
C ILE A 552 1.38 -2.82 6.33
N THR A 553 0.68 -1.98 5.57
CA THR A 553 1.17 -1.43 4.30
C THR A 553 2.52 -0.72 4.45
N VAL A 554 2.69 0.18 5.42
CA VAL A 554 3.99 0.86 5.66
C VAL A 554 5.08 -0.17 6.02
N SER A 555 4.73 -1.20 6.80
CA SER A 555 5.67 -2.27 7.18
C SER A 555 6.07 -3.13 5.99
N HIS A 556 5.13 -3.43 5.09
CA HIS A 556 5.33 -4.16 3.84
C HIS A 556 6.34 -3.41 2.96
N GLU A 557 6.08 -2.13 2.68
CA GLU A 557 6.94 -1.33 1.81
C GLU A 557 8.34 -1.11 2.40
N LEU A 558 8.44 -0.95 3.73
CA LEU A 558 9.75 -0.89 4.40
C LEU A 558 10.48 -2.25 4.36
N GLY A 559 9.77 -3.36 4.23
CA GLY A 559 10.40 -4.65 3.95
C GLY A 559 11.06 -4.68 2.57
N HIS A 560 10.42 -4.15 1.53
CA HIS A 560 11.08 -3.97 0.22
C HIS A 560 12.27 -3.01 0.29
N ALA A 561 12.17 -1.92 1.06
CA ALA A 561 13.30 -1.02 1.31
C ALA A 561 14.46 -1.74 2.03
N TYR A 562 14.16 -2.66 2.95
CA TYR A 562 15.16 -3.48 3.62
C TYR A 562 15.83 -4.48 2.67
N HIS A 563 15.05 -5.08 1.76
CA HIS A 563 15.60 -5.91 0.68
C HIS A 563 16.57 -5.09 -0.18
N GLY A 564 16.17 -3.87 -0.55
CA GLY A 564 17.03 -2.90 -1.24
C GLY A 564 18.32 -2.61 -0.46
N GLU A 565 18.23 -2.33 0.85
CA GLU A 565 19.38 -2.09 1.74
C GLU A 565 20.39 -3.26 1.76
N CYS A 566 19.91 -4.49 1.56
CA CYS A 566 20.79 -5.67 1.44
C CYS A 566 21.41 -5.81 0.05
N ILE A 567 20.72 -5.34 -0.99
CA ILE A 567 21.15 -5.45 -2.40
C ILE A 567 22.04 -4.28 -2.85
N PHE A 568 21.95 -3.10 -2.24
CA PHE A 568 22.73 -1.93 -2.67
C PHE A 568 24.26 -2.13 -2.63
N GLY A 569 24.74 -3.16 -1.92
CA GLY A 569 26.15 -3.56 -1.96
C GLY A 569 26.57 -4.37 -3.21
N GLU A 570 25.62 -4.90 -3.97
CA GLU A 570 25.85 -5.62 -5.22
C GLU A 570 25.91 -4.65 -6.41
N SER A 571 26.53 -5.04 -7.52
CA SER A 571 26.44 -4.29 -8.78
C SER A 571 24.97 -4.06 -9.18
N ILE A 572 24.69 -2.90 -9.77
CA ILE A 572 23.34 -2.57 -10.26
C ILE A 572 22.80 -3.62 -11.25
N LEU A 573 23.68 -4.28 -12.01
CA LEU A 573 23.29 -5.34 -12.94
C LEU A 573 22.92 -6.67 -12.24
N ASN A 574 23.32 -6.83 -10.97
CA ASN A 574 22.97 -7.95 -10.10
C ASN A 574 21.86 -7.61 -9.11
N SER A 575 21.24 -6.43 -9.23
CA SER A 575 20.23 -5.96 -8.26
C SER A 575 18.80 -6.42 -8.54
N ASN A 576 18.54 -6.96 -9.74
CA ASN A 576 17.20 -7.38 -10.15
C ASN A 576 16.89 -8.81 -9.69
N TYR A 577 15.88 -8.97 -8.85
CA TYR A 577 15.37 -10.26 -8.35
C TYR A 577 14.00 -10.60 -8.94
N THR A 578 13.66 -11.89 -8.96
CA THR A 578 12.41 -12.39 -9.56
C THR A 578 11.22 -12.28 -8.61
N MET A 579 10.00 -12.31 -9.16
CA MET A 579 8.76 -12.21 -8.40
C MET A 579 8.65 -13.16 -7.19
N PRO A 580 9.07 -14.45 -7.24
CA PRO A 580 8.91 -15.35 -6.10
C PRO A 580 9.59 -14.84 -4.83
N VAL A 581 10.77 -14.22 -4.96
CA VAL A 581 11.55 -13.74 -3.82
C VAL A 581 11.30 -12.26 -3.50
N ALA A 582 10.57 -11.54 -4.36
CA ALA A 582 10.27 -10.12 -4.16
C ALA A 582 9.47 -9.84 -2.88
N GLU A 583 8.56 -10.74 -2.53
CA GLU A 583 7.69 -10.61 -1.35
C GLU A 583 8.32 -11.15 -0.06
N THR A 584 9.58 -11.60 -0.11
CA THR A 584 10.24 -12.23 1.03
C THR A 584 10.33 -11.26 2.21
N ALA A 585 10.90 -10.09 1.99
CA ALA A 585 11.17 -9.13 3.06
C ALA A 585 9.94 -8.35 3.51
N SER A 586 9.07 -7.97 2.56
CA SER A 586 7.80 -7.30 2.83
C SER A 586 6.90 -8.17 3.73
N THR A 587 6.64 -9.42 3.33
CA THR A 587 5.80 -10.36 4.10
C THR A 587 6.40 -10.73 5.45
N PHE A 588 7.74 -10.80 5.55
CA PHE A 588 8.42 -11.04 6.82
C PHE A 588 8.19 -9.88 7.80
N CYS A 589 8.33 -8.63 7.32
CA CYS A 589 8.06 -7.42 8.11
C CYS A 589 6.60 -7.32 8.56
N GLU A 590 5.63 -7.61 7.68
CA GLU A 590 4.22 -7.71 8.06
C GLU A 590 4.00 -8.76 9.14
N THR A 591 4.64 -9.93 9.01
CA THR A 591 4.48 -11.04 9.98
C THR A 591 4.94 -10.63 11.37
N ILE A 592 6.05 -9.87 11.48
CA ILE A 592 6.50 -9.31 12.77
C ILE A 592 5.41 -8.43 13.39
N VAL A 593 4.87 -7.49 12.61
CA VAL A 593 3.91 -6.49 13.09
C VAL A 593 2.55 -7.12 13.41
N ASN A 594 2.04 -8.00 12.54
CA ASN A 594 0.78 -8.73 12.75
C ASN A 594 0.83 -9.61 14.00
N LYS A 595 1.91 -10.39 14.21
CA LYS A 595 2.04 -11.23 15.41
C LYS A 595 2.16 -10.40 16.69
N ALA A 596 2.78 -9.22 16.62
CA ALA A 596 2.81 -8.29 17.75
C ALA A 596 1.43 -7.70 18.06
N ALA A 597 0.72 -7.23 17.03
CA ALA A 597 -0.62 -6.66 17.18
C ALA A 597 -1.61 -7.67 17.75
N LEU A 598 -1.61 -8.91 17.26
CA LEU A 598 -2.48 -9.97 17.79
C LEU A 598 -2.21 -10.28 19.28
N ARG A 599 -0.95 -10.22 19.72
CA ARG A 599 -0.57 -10.39 21.13
C ARG A 599 -0.98 -9.21 22.01
N GLU A 600 -0.95 -8.01 21.46
CA GLU A 600 -1.24 -6.76 22.17
C GLU A 600 -2.71 -6.38 22.16
N ALA A 601 -3.49 -6.95 21.24
CA ALA A 601 -4.93 -6.73 21.13
C ALA A 601 -5.63 -7.04 22.45
N THR A 602 -6.51 -6.13 22.86
CA THR A 602 -7.10 -6.15 24.22
C THR A 602 -8.53 -6.66 24.24
N SER A 603 -9.27 -6.46 23.15
CA SER A 603 -10.65 -6.92 23.00
C SER A 603 -10.72 -8.18 22.12
N MET A 604 -11.78 -8.97 22.30
CA MET A 604 -12.03 -10.11 21.41
C MET A 604 -12.31 -9.66 19.98
N ASP A 605 -13.03 -8.54 19.82
CA ASP A 605 -13.41 -7.99 18.52
C ASP A 605 -12.18 -7.57 17.69
N GLU A 606 -11.22 -6.91 18.34
CA GLU A 606 -9.93 -6.52 17.73
C GLU A 606 -9.08 -7.74 17.38
N LYS A 607 -9.01 -8.74 18.28
CA LYS A 607 -8.29 -10.00 18.01
C LYS A 607 -8.87 -10.74 16.82
N LEU A 608 -10.20 -10.84 16.77
CA LEU A 608 -10.90 -11.52 15.69
C LEU A 608 -10.65 -10.82 14.36
N PHE A 609 -10.70 -9.49 14.33
CA PHE A 609 -10.42 -8.69 13.14
C PHE A 609 -8.99 -8.90 12.61
N LEU A 610 -7.97 -8.74 13.47
CA LEU A 610 -6.56 -8.89 13.06
C LEU A 610 -6.26 -10.31 12.57
N LEU A 611 -6.79 -11.30 13.29
CA LEU A 611 -6.57 -12.71 12.99
C LEU A 611 -7.29 -13.13 11.70
N GLU A 612 -8.58 -12.78 11.57
CA GLU A 612 -9.38 -13.18 10.42
C GLU A 612 -8.94 -12.47 9.15
N SER A 613 -8.58 -11.18 9.21
CA SER A 613 -8.00 -10.48 8.06
C SER A 613 -6.76 -11.22 7.54
N SER A 614 -5.87 -11.64 8.45
CA SER A 614 -4.67 -12.42 8.09
C SER A 614 -5.03 -13.76 7.44
N ILE A 615 -5.98 -14.51 8.02
CA ILE A 615 -6.40 -15.82 7.49
C ILE A 615 -7.08 -15.67 6.12
N GLN A 616 -7.88 -14.62 5.94
CA GLN A 616 -8.54 -14.28 4.68
C GLN A 616 -7.51 -14.03 3.58
N ASP A 617 -6.45 -13.25 3.86
CA ASP A 617 -5.35 -13.00 2.94
C ASP A 617 -4.59 -14.29 2.60
N TYR A 618 -4.28 -15.12 3.61
CA TYR A 618 -3.66 -16.43 3.40
C TYR A 618 -4.53 -17.34 2.54
N THR A 619 -5.85 -17.28 2.70
CA THR A 619 -6.80 -18.06 1.89
C THR A 619 -6.76 -17.61 0.42
N GLN A 620 -6.63 -16.31 0.15
CA GLN A 620 -6.42 -15.83 -1.23
C GLN A 620 -5.09 -16.33 -1.79
N VAL A 621 -4.01 -16.26 -1.02
CA VAL A 621 -2.67 -16.63 -1.53
C VAL A 621 -2.48 -18.14 -1.64
N ILE A 622 -3.10 -18.96 -0.79
CA ILE A 622 -2.92 -20.41 -0.80
C ILE A 622 -4.03 -21.11 -1.60
N VAL A 623 -5.30 -20.82 -1.31
CA VAL A 623 -6.45 -21.53 -1.88
C VAL A 623 -6.87 -20.96 -3.24
N ASP A 624 -7.03 -19.63 -3.37
CA ASP A 624 -7.38 -19.00 -4.66
C ASP A 624 -6.25 -19.21 -5.68
N ILE A 625 -4.98 -18.96 -5.32
CA ILE A 625 -3.87 -19.16 -6.26
C ILE A 625 -3.76 -20.61 -6.72
N LEU A 626 -3.96 -21.60 -5.85
CA LEU A 626 -4.02 -23.00 -6.30
C LEU A 626 -5.20 -23.25 -7.24
N SER A 627 -6.36 -22.65 -6.98
CA SER A 627 -7.53 -22.74 -7.88
C SER A 627 -7.19 -22.15 -9.25
N ARG A 628 -6.51 -21.01 -9.25
CA ARG A 628 -6.12 -20.29 -10.47
C ARG A 628 -5.06 -21.05 -11.25
N PHE A 629 -4.11 -21.66 -10.55
CA PHE A 629 -3.12 -22.55 -11.13
C PHE A 629 -3.78 -23.75 -11.81
N LEU A 630 -4.68 -24.46 -11.12
CA LEU A 630 -5.40 -25.60 -11.68
C LEU A 630 -6.26 -25.23 -12.89
N PHE A 631 -6.96 -24.09 -12.83
CA PHE A 631 -7.72 -23.57 -13.96
C PHE A 631 -6.81 -23.28 -15.16
N GLU A 632 -5.73 -22.52 -14.96
CA GLU A 632 -4.82 -22.14 -16.04
C GLU A 632 -4.11 -23.35 -16.65
N SER A 633 -3.70 -24.33 -15.83
CA SER A 633 -3.20 -25.62 -16.30
C SER A 633 -4.20 -26.33 -17.21
N ALA A 634 -5.47 -26.45 -16.78
CA ALA A 634 -6.51 -27.10 -17.56
C ALA A 634 -6.76 -26.39 -18.90
N VAL A 635 -6.76 -25.06 -18.91
CA VAL A 635 -6.93 -24.27 -20.13
C VAL A 635 -5.74 -24.47 -21.07
N PHE A 636 -4.50 -24.40 -20.59
CA PHE A 636 -3.32 -24.61 -21.45
C PHE A 636 -3.28 -26.01 -22.05
N ASP A 637 -3.58 -27.04 -21.25
CA ASP A 637 -3.54 -28.43 -21.71
C ASP A 637 -4.64 -28.71 -22.72
N GLY A 638 -5.89 -28.35 -22.42
CA GLY A 638 -6.97 -28.60 -23.37
C GLY A 638 -6.89 -27.68 -24.60
N ARG A 639 -6.31 -26.46 -24.51
CA ARG A 639 -6.10 -25.61 -25.69
C ARG A 639 -5.17 -26.22 -26.73
N LYS A 640 -4.40 -27.26 -26.40
CA LYS A 640 -3.62 -28.00 -27.41
C LYS A 640 -4.52 -28.72 -28.42
N THR A 641 -5.79 -28.96 -28.11
CA THR A 641 -6.68 -29.83 -28.91
C THR A 641 -8.01 -29.20 -29.32
N THR A 642 -8.52 -28.23 -28.57
CA THR A 642 -9.83 -27.61 -28.84
C THR A 642 -9.81 -26.10 -28.57
N VAL A 643 -10.89 -25.40 -28.92
CA VAL A 643 -11.19 -24.02 -28.50
C VAL A 643 -12.40 -24.09 -27.59
N PHE A 644 -12.35 -23.41 -26.45
CA PHE A 644 -13.39 -23.49 -25.43
C PHE A 644 -14.48 -22.42 -25.61
N ASP A 645 -15.73 -22.81 -25.40
CA ASP A 645 -16.80 -21.85 -25.16
C ASP A 645 -16.81 -21.34 -23.69
N GLU A 646 -17.65 -20.35 -23.40
CA GLU A 646 -17.78 -19.78 -22.07
C GLU A 646 -18.25 -20.81 -21.01
N ASN A 647 -19.03 -21.82 -21.38
CA ASN A 647 -19.55 -22.82 -20.45
C ASN A 647 -18.47 -23.81 -20.05
N GLU A 648 -17.63 -24.23 -20.99
CA GLU A 648 -16.45 -25.04 -20.72
C GLU A 648 -15.49 -24.32 -19.77
N LEU A 649 -15.21 -23.03 -20.01
CA LEU A 649 -14.36 -22.22 -19.13
C LEU A 649 -14.97 -22.03 -17.73
N LYS A 650 -16.29 -21.78 -17.63
CA LYS A 650 -17.00 -21.75 -16.34
C LYS A 650 -16.87 -23.09 -15.61
N ASN A 651 -17.05 -24.21 -16.30
CA ASN A 651 -16.95 -25.55 -15.71
C ASN A 651 -15.54 -25.84 -15.20
N MET A 652 -14.50 -25.47 -15.95
CA MET A 652 -13.10 -25.60 -15.50
C MET A 652 -12.83 -24.76 -14.25
N MET A 653 -13.35 -23.53 -14.20
CA MET A 653 -13.19 -22.66 -13.03
C MET A 653 -13.91 -23.22 -11.80
N LEU A 654 -15.13 -23.71 -11.98
CA LEU A 654 -15.90 -24.36 -10.90
C LEU A 654 -15.22 -25.64 -10.41
N ASP A 655 -14.66 -26.46 -11.31
CA ASP A 655 -13.91 -27.66 -10.95
C ASP A 655 -12.65 -27.31 -10.15
N ALA A 656 -11.90 -26.30 -10.57
CA ALA A 656 -10.76 -25.80 -9.81
C ALA A 656 -11.15 -25.33 -8.41
N GLN A 657 -12.23 -24.56 -8.28
CA GLN A 657 -12.74 -24.10 -6.98
C GLN A 657 -13.16 -25.29 -6.10
N LYS A 658 -13.85 -26.29 -6.66
CA LYS A 658 -14.24 -27.51 -5.92
C LYS A 658 -13.02 -28.29 -5.44
N LYS A 659 -11.96 -28.39 -6.25
CA LYS A 659 -10.72 -29.10 -5.88
C LYS A 659 -9.96 -28.39 -4.76
N THR A 660 -9.98 -27.05 -4.74
CA THR A 660 -9.24 -26.28 -3.73
C THR A 660 -10.08 -25.98 -2.50
N TYR A 661 -11.14 -25.18 -2.66
CA TYR A 661 -12.03 -24.77 -1.59
C TYR A 661 -12.89 -25.93 -1.05
N GLY A 662 -13.23 -26.92 -1.87
CA GLY A 662 -14.00 -28.10 -1.43
C GLY A 662 -15.28 -27.75 -0.67
N ASP A 663 -15.52 -28.47 0.42
CA ASP A 663 -16.63 -28.26 1.35
C ASP A 663 -16.44 -27.04 2.29
N GLY A 664 -15.40 -26.23 2.08
CA GLY A 664 -15.27 -24.92 2.70
C GLY A 664 -16.24 -23.90 2.12
N LEU A 665 -16.57 -24.03 0.83
CA LEU A 665 -17.58 -23.21 0.17
C LEU A 665 -18.88 -23.97 -0.02
N ASP A 666 -19.98 -23.21 -0.10
CA ASP A 666 -21.27 -23.74 -0.52
C ASP A 666 -21.19 -24.16 -2.01
N PRO A 667 -21.46 -25.44 -2.35
CA PRO A 667 -21.30 -25.95 -3.72
C PRO A 667 -22.26 -25.32 -4.74
N ASP A 668 -23.37 -24.72 -4.29
CA ASP A 668 -24.37 -24.06 -5.14
C ASP A 668 -24.11 -22.55 -5.31
N LEU A 669 -23.19 -21.98 -4.50
CA LEU A 669 -22.87 -20.55 -4.48
C LEU A 669 -21.39 -20.28 -4.78
N LEU A 670 -20.83 -21.02 -5.73
CA LEU A 670 -19.48 -20.84 -6.30
C LEU A 670 -19.46 -19.77 -7.41
N HIS A 671 -18.28 -19.23 -7.73
CA HIS A 671 -18.16 -18.13 -8.70
C HIS A 671 -17.64 -18.58 -10.08
N PRO A 672 -18.51 -18.83 -11.07
CA PRO A 672 -18.11 -19.41 -12.36
C PRO A 672 -17.24 -18.48 -13.23
N TYR A 673 -17.29 -17.16 -13.01
CA TYR A 673 -16.65 -16.16 -13.87
C TYR A 673 -15.29 -15.66 -13.38
N MET A 674 -14.66 -16.29 -12.38
CA MET A 674 -13.35 -15.82 -11.89
C MET A 674 -12.26 -15.84 -12.97
N TRP A 675 -12.44 -16.63 -14.04
CA TRP A 675 -11.55 -16.63 -15.21
C TRP A 675 -11.67 -15.36 -16.06
N LEU A 676 -12.81 -14.68 -16.01
CA LEU A 676 -13.13 -13.51 -16.82
C LEU A 676 -12.55 -12.23 -16.21
N CYS A 677 -12.69 -12.06 -14.89
CA CYS A 677 -12.30 -10.83 -14.21
C CYS A 677 -10.85 -10.77 -13.72
N LYS A 678 -10.14 -11.90 -13.68
CA LYS A 678 -8.71 -11.96 -13.31
C LYS A 678 -7.84 -11.71 -14.56
N SER A 679 -7.38 -10.47 -14.72
CA SER A 679 -6.55 -10.02 -15.86
C SER A 679 -5.28 -10.85 -16.07
N HIS A 680 -4.72 -11.43 -15.01
CA HIS A 680 -3.47 -12.22 -15.08
C HIS A 680 -3.49 -13.39 -16.08
N TYR A 681 -4.67 -13.93 -16.45
CA TYR A 681 -4.73 -14.98 -17.47
C TYR A 681 -4.49 -14.46 -18.90
N TYR A 682 -4.62 -13.16 -19.13
CA TYR A 682 -4.65 -12.55 -20.45
C TYR A 682 -3.29 -12.00 -20.89
N SER A 683 -2.21 -12.34 -20.19
CA SER A 683 -0.86 -12.04 -20.65
C SER A 683 -0.37 -13.06 -21.68
N GLY A 684 0.11 -12.58 -22.83
CA GLY A 684 0.83 -13.40 -23.82
C GLY A 684 2.29 -13.68 -23.47
N THR A 685 2.80 -13.19 -22.34
CA THR A 685 4.21 -13.35 -21.92
C THR A 685 4.40 -13.83 -20.50
N LEU A 686 3.40 -13.67 -19.64
CA LEU A 686 3.46 -14.00 -18.21
C LEU A 686 2.38 -15.04 -17.89
N SER A 687 2.68 -16.30 -18.20
CA SER A 687 1.83 -17.44 -17.83
C SER A 687 2.02 -17.80 -16.37
N PHE A 688 1.00 -18.35 -15.72
CA PHE A 688 1.09 -18.80 -14.31
C PHE A 688 1.56 -17.71 -13.33
N TYR A 689 1.21 -16.45 -13.60
CA TYR A 689 1.64 -15.26 -12.87
C TYR A 689 1.52 -15.33 -11.33
N ASN A 690 0.66 -16.21 -10.80
CA ASN A 690 0.21 -16.16 -9.42
C ASN A 690 0.99 -17.05 -8.44
N PHE A 691 1.52 -18.21 -8.87
CA PHE A 691 2.27 -19.06 -7.95
C PHE A 691 3.48 -18.37 -7.28
N PRO A 692 4.15 -17.37 -7.91
CA PRO A 692 5.20 -16.60 -7.23
C PRO A 692 4.77 -15.94 -5.93
N TYR A 693 3.52 -15.49 -5.80
CA TYR A 693 3.02 -14.91 -4.54
C TYR A 693 2.85 -15.98 -3.46
N ALA A 694 2.39 -17.18 -3.84
CA ALA A 694 2.31 -18.31 -2.92
C ALA A 694 3.71 -18.72 -2.43
N PHE A 695 4.69 -18.73 -3.33
CA PHE A 695 6.09 -18.92 -2.98
C PHE A 695 6.55 -17.84 -2.00
N GLY A 696 6.37 -16.55 -2.33
CA GLY A 696 6.82 -15.44 -1.50
C GLY A 696 6.26 -15.49 -0.08
N LEU A 697 4.94 -15.70 0.06
CA LEU A 697 4.29 -15.87 1.36
C LEU A 697 4.89 -17.04 2.14
N LEU A 698 4.92 -18.23 1.54
CA LEU A 698 5.37 -19.43 2.26
C LEU A 698 6.88 -19.39 2.56
N PHE A 699 7.68 -18.82 1.67
CA PHE A 699 9.11 -18.66 1.89
C PHE A 699 9.37 -17.70 3.05
N ALA A 700 8.72 -16.54 3.08
CA ALA A 700 8.79 -15.59 4.19
C ALA A 700 8.34 -16.20 5.53
N LYS A 701 7.24 -16.97 5.54
CA LYS A 701 6.75 -17.66 6.74
C LYS A 701 7.73 -18.75 7.21
N GLY A 702 8.32 -19.50 6.30
CA GLY A 702 9.35 -20.51 6.62
C GLY A 702 10.61 -19.88 7.20
N LEU A 703 11.06 -18.76 6.63
CA LEU A 703 12.14 -17.94 7.18
C LEU A 703 11.79 -17.40 8.57
N TYR A 704 10.56 -16.93 8.79
CA TYR A 704 10.10 -16.49 10.11
C TYR A 704 10.10 -17.64 11.13
N ALA A 705 9.66 -18.85 10.75
CA ALA A 705 9.77 -20.03 11.60
C ALA A 705 11.22 -20.38 11.96
N ARG A 706 12.18 -20.18 11.04
CA ARG A 706 13.62 -20.34 11.32
C ARG A 706 14.13 -19.26 12.29
N TYR A 707 13.75 -18.00 12.07
CA TYR A 707 14.05 -16.90 12.99
C TYR A 707 13.58 -17.18 14.42
N LEU A 708 12.39 -17.74 14.60
CA LEU A 708 11.87 -18.09 15.93
C LEU A 708 12.70 -19.17 16.66
N LYS A 709 13.44 -20.01 15.93
CA LYS A 709 14.29 -21.06 16.52
C LYS A 709 15.66 -20.54 16.97
N ASP A 710 16.28 -19.67 16.18
CA ASP A 710 17.61 -19.11 16.47
C ASP A 710 17.72 -17.66 15.97
N LYS A 711 17.34 -16.70 16.81
CA LYS A 711 17.26 -15.28 16.43
C LYS A 711 18.63 -14.67 16.06
N PRO A 712 19.69 -14.80 16.90
CA PRO A 712 20.94 -14.10 16.62
C PRO A 712 21.66 -14.60 15.37
N ALA A 713 21.68 -15.93 15.13
CA ALA A 713 22.34 -16.49 13.97
C ALA A 713 21.57 -16.19 12.66
N PHE A 714 20.24 -16.13 12.73
CA PHE A 714 19.41 -15.99 11.55
C PHE A 714 19.50 -14.60 10.89
N VAL A 715 19.80 -13.53 11.64
CA VAL A 715 19.82 -12.17 11.09
C VAL A 715 20.87 -12.00 10.00
N ALA A 716 22.12 -12.39 10.25
CA ALA A 716 23.19 -12.27 9.25
C ALA A 716 22.90 -13.13 8.01
N ILE A 717 22.42 -14.35 8.25
CA ILE A 717 22.00 -15.29 7.21
C ILE A 717 20.88 -14.70 6.33
N TYR A 718 19.93 -13.98 6.95
CA TYR A 718 18.81 -13.37 6.25
C TYR A 718 19.27 -12.24 5.34
N ASP A 719 20.17 -11.37 5.82
CA ASP A 719 20.75 -10.30 5.01
C ASP A 719 21.53 -10.86 3.80
N ASP A 720 22.35 -11.90 4.03
CA ASP A 720 23.11 -12.57 2.98
C ASP A 720 22.18 -13.23 1.93
N LEU A 721 21.07 -13.82 2.39
CA LEU A 721 20.05 -14.40 1.52
C LEU A 721 19.40 -13.33 0.65
N LEU A 722 18.99 -12.19 1.24
CA LEU A 722 18.36 -11.09 0.50
C LEU A 722 19.33 -10.51 -0.54
N ALA A 723 20.60 -10.31 -0.18
CA ALA A 723 21.64 -9.85 -1.10
C ALA A 723 21.86 -10.82 -2.28
N ALA A 724 21.74 -12.12 -2.06
CA ALA A 724 21.95 -13.13 -3.10
C ALA A 724 20.83 -13.20 -4.15
N THR A 725 19.62 -12.72 -3.84
CA THR A 725 18.40 -12.91 -4.67
C THR A 725 18.52 -12.40 -6.12
N GLY A 726 19.29 -11.34 -6.36
CA GLY A 726 19.47 -10.80 -7.70
C GLY A 726 20.48 -11.56 -8.57
N ARG A 727 21.33 -12.38 -7.96
CA ARG A 727 22.44 -13.12 -8.60
C ARG A 727 22.39 -14.63 -8.40
N SER A 728 21.23 -15.19 -8.12
CA SER A 728 21.07 -16.62 -7.88
C SER A 728 19.67 -17.13 -8.26
N THR A 729 19.54 -18.46 -8.32
CA THR A 729 18.24 -19.14 -8.38
C THR A 729 17.53 -19.05 -7.03
N VAL A 730 16.22 -19.30 -6.99
CA VAL A 730 15.50 -19.31 -5.70
C VAL A 730 16.03 -20.40 -4.77
N GLU A 731 16.50 -21.52 -5.33
CA GLU A 731 17.13 -22.61 -4.61
C GLU A 731 18.48 -22.18 -4.01
N ASP A 732 19.33 -21.53 -4.79
CA ASP A 732 20.65 -21.12 -4.33
C ASP A 732 20.56 -19.96 -3.32
N ALA A 733 19.60 -19.04 -3.49
CA ALA A 733 19.29 -18.04 -2.48
C ALA A 733 18.83 -18.70 -1.16
N ALA A 734 17.92 -19.68 -1.22
CA ALA A 734 17.42 -20.38 -0.04
C ALA A 734 18.53 -21.20 0.67
N LYS A 735 19.48 -21.78 -0.08
CA LYS A 735 20.62 -22.52 0.48
C LYS A 735 21.51 -21.65 1.36
N VAL A 736 21.59 -20.32 1.13
CA VAL A 736 22.30 -19.40 2.04
C VAL A 736 21.78 -19.53 3.47
N ALA A 737 20.47 -19.79 3.64
CA ALA A 737 19.85 -20.03 4.93
C ALA A 737 19.77 -21.50 5.35
N GLY A 738 20.48 -22.40 4.65
CA GLY A 738 20.40 -23.85 4.89
C GLY A 738 18.99 -24.39 4.68
N ILE A 739 18.25 -23.83 3.71
CA ILE A 739 16.90 -24.26 3.34
C ILE A 739 16.97 -24.95 1.98
N ASP A 740 16.42 -26.16 1.93
CA ASP A 740 16.13 -26.85 0.68
C ASP A 740 14.67 -26.63 0.32
N VAL A 741 14.43 -25.78 -0.68
CA VAL A 741 13.07 -25.48 -1.19
C VAL A 741 12.53 -26.57 -2.11
N THR A 742 13.32 -27.61 -2.42
CA THR A 742 12.83 -28.81 -3.12
C THR A 742 12.24 -29.85 -2.16
N ASP A 743 12.42 -29.68 -0.84
CA ASP A 743 11.85 -30.54 0.19
C ASP A 743 10.44 -30.04 0.62
N PRO A 744 9.37 -30.85 0.43
CA PRO A 744 8.03 -30.52 0.92
C PRO A 744 7.96 -30.20 2.42
N ALA A 745 8.88 -30.72 3.24
CA ALA A 745 8.92 -30.47 4.67
C ALA A 745 9.07 -28.98 5.02
N PHE A 746 9.85 -28.24 4.24
CA PHE A 746 9.99 -26.79 4.42
C PHE A 746 8.64 -26.08 4.23
N TRP A 747 7.95 -26.37 3.12
CA TRP A 747 6.66 -25.77 2.79
C TRP A 747 5.57 -26.13 3.81
N ARG A 748 5.54 -27.38 4.29
CA ARG A 748 4.65 -27.81 5.38
C ARG A 748 4.89 -27.03 6.66
N GLN A 749 6.15 -26.77 7.01
CA GLN A 749 6.49 -25.94 8.18
C GLN A 749 6.00 -24.50 8.01
N SER A 750 6.10 -23.93 6.81
CA SER A 750 5.56 -22.60 6.53
C SER A 750 4.03 -22.56 6.69
N LEU A 751 3.34 -23.56 6.15
CA LEU A 751 1.88 -23.71 6.23
C LEU A 751 1.40 -23.95 7.66
N SER A 752 2.19 -24.61 8.52
CA SER A 752 1.80 -24.85 9.91
C SER A 752 1.63 -23.55 10.71
N LEU A 753 2.41 -22.50 10.41
CA LEU A 753 2.23 -21.18 11.03
C LEU A 753 0.88 -20.55 10.68
N LEU A 754 0.40 -20.77 9.44
CA LEU A 754 -0.92 -20.31 9.01
C LEU A 754 -2.02 -21.16 9.67
N GLY A 755 -1.77 -22.46 9.82
CA GLY A 755 -2.62 -23.39 10.55
C GLY A 755 -2.79 -23.02 12.02
N GLU A 756 -1.73 -22.56 12.70
CA GLU A 756 -1.80 -22.08 14.09
C GLU A 756 -2.76 -20.88 14.23
N ASP A 757 -2.73 -19.95 13.27
CA ASP A 757 -3.65 -18.80 13.24
C ASP A 757 -5.09 -19.27 13.00
N ILE A 758 -5.31 -20.23 12.10
CA ILE A 758 -6.62 -20.84 11.85
C ILE A 758 -7.15 -21.56 13.10
N GLU A 759 -6.35 -22.40 13.76
CA GLU A 759 -6.77 -23.11 14.97
C GLU A 759 -7.05 -22.14 16.12
N LEU A 760 -6.32 -21.03 16.23
CA LEU A 760 -6.64 -19.96 17.16
C LEU A 760 -8.00 -19.32 16.83
N PHE A 761 -8.30 -19.04 15.56
CA PHE A 761 -9.59 -18.50 15.13
C PHE A 761 -10.74 -19.44 15.48
N LEU A 762 -10.58 -20.74 15.21
CA LEU A 762 -11.56 -21.76 15.58
C LEU A 762 -11.83 -21.71 17.09
N LYS A 763 -10.77 -21.76 17.91
CA LYS A 763 -10.89 -21.71 19.38
C LYS A 763 -11.51 -20.42 19.92
N LEU A 764 -11.20 -19.26 19.31
CA LEU A 764 -11.74 -17.97 19.76
C LEU A 764 -13.22 -17.80 19.42
N THR A 765 -13.71 -18.57 18.45
CA THR A 765 -15.09 -18.47 17.97
C THR A 765 -15.97 -19.59 18.46
N GLU A 766 -15.44 -20.63 19.12
CA GLU A 766 -16.14 -21.82 19.64
C GLU A 766 -17.37 -21.51 20.51
#